data_AF-A0A077MG27-F1
#
_entry.id   AF-A0A077MG27-F1
#
_cell.length_a   1.000
_cell.length_b   1.000
_cell.length_c   1.000
_cell.angle_alpha   90.00
_cell.angle_beta   90.00
_cell.angle_gamma   90.00
#
_symmetry.space_group_name_H-M   'P 1'
#
loop_
_entity.id
_entity.type
_entity.pdbx_description
1 polymer ?
#
loop_
_entity_poly.entity_id
_entity_poly.type
_entity_poly.pdbx_seq_one_letter_code
_entity_poly.pdbx_strand_id
1 'polypeptide(L)'
;MSAATPSHAPSRARRRARALALATAVGMALPLAGTLAAPAVADTGAHRLHHGSKVAGAHWMYFLPVYWTSSSPSNDPTVGVEAAVSDADSYWRDVSGDRVSVSLGWAEQWSRINMTSTEIATCDRKALTREALNLIEGTGDSRDHLVVALPGYSQCDFTDLEIMGPSSQGLGITFTNGPVNNTWVTQRAMLHNDEVSSTGSLDCLDGATPVPLGGSCKVTDYNNPWDPASDHPYGEVGSPLASTLWSLGAVSDAEYPQLQVGIPRSMTIARNGSSTGTRGFYFDMGGYRYHVDYRTAAGRDSWIDTATYTSAGGTVRTDPGGGVTVHRQSLTDGHYVRAVVDFHPETRAVRDTQRHPGLAAGESYTSPDNFFKLTVSSANATSATVDMSFPALQKVTRWSGADRYATSATISSRTFSPGVDVAYVASGNVYTDALSGAPVAGMTRGPILLTKADSVPDPIVAELRRLNPKKVVVFGGTATIQDSVLTQIGNVTGAPVTRWSGPDRFSTSAQISANSYPAGVGTAYIASGRVFTDALSGAPVAGKTDGPVLLVDTNSVPSSIAAELARLKPNRIVIFGGSSTISTGVEATLGSYAASVVRWSGPDRFTTSTAITSQSYAAPTDTVYIASGRVYTDALSGAPVAGATKGPILLSDTTRLPDAVATELARLKPSRIVVLGGENTLSYGVQAALSAYVTPR
;
A
#
# COMPACT_ATOMS: atom_id res chain seq x y z
N MET A 1 64.81 -32.29 -16.18
CA MET A 1 64.46 -32.79 -14.82
C MET A 1 63.29 -31.97 -14.32
N SER A 2 62.26 -32.67 -13.88
CA SER A 2 60.94 -32.16 -13.46
C SER A 2 61.05 -31.28 -12.22
N ALA A 3 60.30 -30.17 -12.18
CA ALA A 3 59.97 -29.46 -10.95
C ALA A 3 58.47 -29.16 -10.98
N ALA A 4 57.71 -30.00 -10.28
CA ALA A 4 56.28 -29.87 -10.07
C ALA A 4 56.01 -28.70 -9.12
N THR A 5 55.20 -27.73 -9.55
CA THR A 5 54.53 -26.76 -8.68
C THR A 5 53.27 -27.41 -8.08
N PRO A 6 53.12 -27.46 -6.75
CA PRO A 6 51.94 -28.08 -6.15
C PRO A 6 50.73 -27.15 -6.27
N SER A 7 49.63 -27.68 -6.81
CA SER A 7 48.30 -27.12 -6.62
C SER A 7 47.91 -27.30 -5.16
N HIS A 8 47.74 -26.20 -4.44
CA HIS A 8 47.10 -26.20 -3.13
C HIS A 8 45.79 -25.42 -3.28
N ALA A 9 44.70 -26.18 -3.39
CA ALA A 9 43.39 -25.68 -2.98
C ALA A 9 43.54 -25.09 -1.57
N PRO A 10 43.05 -23.87 -1.31
CA PRO A 10 43.15 -23.30 0.03
C PRO A 10 42.42 -24.21 1.03
N SER A 11 43.06 -24.51 2.16
CA SER A 11 42.47 -25.36 3.20
C SER A 11 41.30 -24.65 3.90
N ARG A 12 40.41 -25.44 4.53
CA ARG A 12 39.34 -24.95 5.43
C ARG A 12 39.80 -23.89 6.44
N ALA A 13 41.09 -23.79 6.75
CA ALA A 13 41.65 -22.76 7.63
C ALA A 13 41.58 -21.33 7.05
N ARG A 14 41.63 -21.13 5.73
CA ARG A 14 41.42 -19.79 5.12
C ARG A 14 39.96 -19.32 5.27
N ARG A 15 39.01 -20.25 5.43
CA ARG A 15 37.58 -19.98 5.73
C ARG A 15 37.38 -19.39 7.13
N ARG A 16 38.29 -19.66 8.08
CA ARG A 16 38.27 -19.11 9.46
C ARG A 16 38.98 -17.76 9.63
N ALA A 17 40.01 -17.46 8.84
CA ALA A 17 40.94 -16.38 9.15
C ALA A 17 40.39 -14.96 8.94
N ARG A 18 39.42 -14.76 8.03
CA ARG A 18 38.83 -13.42 7.78
C ARG A 18 37.64 -13.08 8.70
N ALA A 19 36.87 -14.09 9.15
CA ALA A 19 35.82 -13.88 10.16
C ALA A 19 36.39 -13.39 11.51
N LEU A 20 37.60 -13.84 11.88
CA LEU A 20 38.28 -13.39 13.11
C LEU A 20 38.97 -12.02 12.97
N ALA A 21 39.34 -11.61 11.75
CA ALA A 21 40.01 -10.34 11.49
C ALA A 21 39.03 -9.14 11.48
N LEU A 22 37.74 -9.35 11.20
CA LEU A 22 36.70 -8.32 11.34
C LEU A 22 36.24 -8.13 12.80
N ALA A 23 36.24 -9.18 13.62
CA ALA A 23 35.81 -9.11 15.03
C ALA A 23 36.79 -8.38 15.95
N THR A 24 38.05 -8.19 15.53
CA THR A 24 39.06 -7.46 16.32
C THR A 24 39.07 -5.95 16.08
N ALA A 25 38.27 -5.44 15.12
CA ALA A 25 38.10 -4.00 14.90
C ALA A 25 36.94 -3.38 15.70
N VAL A 26 36.04 -4.19 16.28
CA VAL A 26 34.88 -3.73 17.05
C VAL A 26 34.77 -4.58 18.32
N GLY A 27 35.39 -4.13 19.41
CA GLY A 27 35.56 -4.91 20.63
C GLY A 27 34.24 -5.33 21.31
N MET A 28 33.68 -6.47 20.93
CA MET A 28 32.61 -7.16 21.67
C MET A 28 32.84 -8.67 21.67
N ALA A 29 32.85 -9.25 22.87
CA ALA A 29 32.95 -10.69 23.08
C ALA A 29 31.56 -11.35 22.90
N LEU A 30 31.51 -12.49 22.18
CA LEU A 30 30.33 -13.35 22.07
C LEU A 30 30.67 -14.79 22.53
N PRO A 31 29.69 -15.54 23.09
CA PRO A 31 29.91 -16.80 23.79
C PRO A 31 30.03 -18.01 22.86
N LEU A 32 30.62 -19.08 23.41
CA LEU A 32 30.96 -20.33 22.73
C LEU A 32 29.75 -21.19 22.29
N ALA A 33 29.80 -21.57 21.02
CA ALA A 33 29.29 -22.77 20.33
C ALA A 33 28.26 -23.67 21.04
N GLY A 34 27.03 -23.67 20.51
CA GLY A 34 26.09 -24.79 20.59
C GLY A 34 25.78 -25.29 19.18
N THR A 35 25.87 -26.60 18.97
CA THR A 35 25.51 -27.30 17.73
C THR A 35 24.01 -27.17 17.45
N LEU A 36 23.64 -26.35 16.46
CA LEU A 36 22.27 -26.26 15.96
C LEU A 36 22.12 -27.17 14.73
N ALA A 37 21.13 -28.07 14.79
CA ALA A 37 20.70 -28.87 13.66
C ALA A 37 20.22 -27.96 12.50
N ALA A 38 20.49 -28.36 11.26
CA ALA A 38 20.01 -27.66 10.07
C ALA A 38 18.48 -27.54 10.11
N PRO A 39 17.91 -26.33 9.94
CA PRO A 39 16.47 -26.18 9.90
C PRO A 39 15.91 -26.85 8.64
N ALA A 40 14.75 -27.51 8.80
CA ALA A 40 14.02 -28.09 7.70
C ALA A 40 13.63 -27.00 6.69
N VAL A 41 13.91 -27.25 5.41
CA VAL A 41 13.51 -26.39 4.29
C VAL A 41 11.98 -26.48 4.16
N ALA A 42 11.27 -25.49 4.69
CA ALA A 42 9.84 -25.33 4.46
C ALA A 42 9.61 -24.69 3.09
N ASP A 43 8.83 -25.37 2.27
CA ASP A 43 8.45 -25.01 0.90
C ASP A 43 7.35 -23.94 0.85
N THR A 44 7.49 -22.87 1.64
CA THR A 44 6.49 -21.78 1.70
C THR A 44 7.13 -20.43 2.01
N GLY A 45 7.38 -19.62 0.98
CA GLY A 45 7.40 -18.15 1.11
C GLY A 45 8.54 -17.52 1.92
N ALA A 46 9.55 -17.04 1.19
CA ALA A 46 10.15 -15.72 1.38
C ALA A 46 10.32 -15.24 2.83
N HIS A 47 11.36 -15.72 3.50
CA HIS A 47 12.00 -14.91 4.50
C HIS A 47 12.87 -13.90 3.73
N ARG A 48 12.50 -12.63 3.81
CA ARG A 48 13.07 -11.51 3.08
C ARG A 48 14.01 -10.76 4.03
N LEU A 49 15.06 -10.12 3.52
CA LEU A 49 15.62 -8.97 4.24
C LEU A 49 14.44 -8.00 4.45
N HIS A 50 14.36 -7.34 5.61
CA HIS A 50 13.23 -6.43 5.81
C HIS A 50 13.20 -5.40 4.67
N HIS A 51 12.06 -5.28 3.99
CA HIS A 51 11.78 -4.20 3.06
C HIS A 51 12.23 -2.87 3.69
N GLY A 52 13.20 -2.18 3.06
CA GLY A 52 13.77 -0.94 3.61
C GLY A 52 15.11 -1.09 4.33
N SER A 53 15.77 -2.26 4.26
CA SER A 53 17.19 -2.41 4.60
C SER A 53 18.03 -1.60 3.62
N LYS A 54 18.26 -0.32 3.89
CA LYS A 54 19.11 0.56 3.06
C LYS A 54 20.58 0.21 3.30
N VAL A 55 21.16 -0.66 2.46
CA VAL A 55 22.48 -1.29 2.73
C VAL A 55 23.66 -0.66 1.96
N ALA A 56 23.83 0.67 2.00
CA ALA A 56 24.98 1.31 1.36
C ALA A 56 26.32 0.80 1.95
N GLY A 57 27.43 0.94 1.23
CA GLY A 57 28.78 0.58 1.69
C GLY A 57 29.48 -0.46 0.82
N ALA A 58 30.35 -1.25 1.44
CA ALA A 58 31.15 -2.26 0.75
C ALA A 58 30.44 -3.62 0.69
N HIS A 59 30.11 -4.05 -0.53
CA HIS A 59 29.52 -5.33 -0.87
C HIS A 59 30.62 -6.33 -1.28
N TRP A 60 30.50 -7.57 -0.80
CA TRP A 60 31.49 -8.61 -1.03
C TRP A 60 30.92 -9.73 -1.88
N MET A 61 31.64 -10.08 -2.95
CA MET A 61 31.25 -11.15 -3.85
C MET A 61 32.06 -12.42 -3.61
N TYR A 62 31.35 -13.54 -3.59
CA TYR A 62 31.90 -14.85 -3.34
C TYR A 62 31.49 -15.78 -4.48
N PHE A 63 32.45 -16.49 -5.08
CA PHE A 63 32.19 -17.37 -6.23
C PHE A 63 32.44 -18.81 -5.85
N LEU A 64 31.38 -19.63 -5.93
CA LEU A 64 31.36 -21.05 -5.59
C LEU A 64 31.00 -21.89 -6.83
N PRO A 65 31.97 -22.30 -7.65
CA PRO A 65 31.74 -23.18 -8.78
C PRO A 65 31.46 -24.61 -8.29
N VAL A 66 30.35 -25.19 -8.73
CA VAL A 66 29.93 -26.55 -8.35
C VAL A 66 29.63 -27.43 -9.54
N TYR A 67 29.81 -28.74 -9.37
CA TYR A 67 29.52 -29.75 -10.40
C TYR A 67 29.04 -31.05 -9.77
N TRP A 68 28.26 -31.86 -10.49
CA TRP A 68 27.77 -33.17 -10.00
C TRP A 68 28.22 -34.37 -10.85
N THR A 69 28.93 -34.13 -11.95
CA THR A 69 29.48 -35.17 -12.82
C THR A 69 30.59 -35.98 -12.14
N SER A 70 30.96 -37.12 -12.73
CA SER A 70 32.03 -37.98 -12.24
C SER A 70 33.41 -37.35 -12.34
N SER A 71 33.63 -36.49 -13.34
CA SER A 71 34.83 -35.68 -13.51
C SER A 71 34.52 -34.19 -13.32
N SER A 72 35.49 -33.46 -12.75
CA SER A 72 35.47 -31.99 -12.72
C SER A 72 35.51 -31.44 -14.15
N PRO A 73 34.86 -30.30 -14.42
CA PRO A 73 35.12 -29.54 -15.63
C PRO A 73 36.61 -29.19 -15.76
N SER A 74 37.09 -29.13 -16.99
CA SER A 74 38.50 -28.91 -17.32
C SER A 74 38.91 -27.44 -17.35
N ASN A 75 37.94 -26.52 -17.47
CA ASN A 75 38.20 -25.09 -17.41
C ASN A 75 38.46 -24.65 -15.97
N ASP A 76 39.35 -23.68 -15.79
CA ASP A 76 39.53 -23.00 -14.51
C ASP A 76 38.35 -22.03 -14.31
N PRO A 77 37.50 -22.22 -13.28
CA PRO A 77 36.34 -21.39 -13.08
C PRO A 77 36.66 -20.03 -12.48
N THR A 78 37.90 -19.78 -12.06
CA THR A 78 38.31 -18.49 -11.46
C THR A 78 38.78 -17.46 -12.49
N VAL A 79 39.02 -17.90 -13.74
CA VAL A 79 39.52 -17.04 -14.82
C VAL A 79 38.51 -15.93 -15.11
N GLY A 80 38.94 -14.68 -14.94
CA GLY A 80 38.16 -13.48 -15.24
C GLY A 80 37.22 -13.01 -14.11
N VAL A 81 37.14 -13.72 -12.99
CA VAL A 81 36.31 -13.32 -11.84
C VAL A 81 36.78 -11.99 -11.24
N GLU A 82 38.08 -11.82 -11.02
CA GLU A 82 38.64 -10.56 -10.49
C GLU A 82 38.33 -9.36 -11.41
N ALA A 83 38.43 -9.55 -12.72
CA ALA A 83 38.10 -8.51 -13.70
C ALA A 83 36.60 -8.16 -13.65
N ALA A 84 35.72 -9.17 -13.64
CA ALA A 84 34.28 -8.96 -13.56
C ALA A 84 33.88 -8.21 -12.27
N VAL A 85 34.49 -8.53 -11.13
CA VAL A 85 34.26 -7.81 -9.86
C VAL A 85 34.82 -6.40 -9.89
N SER A 86 35.99 -6.19 -10.48
CA SER A 86 36.56 -4.84 -10.66
C SER A 86 35.68 -3.97 -11.55
N ASP A 87 35.11 -4.52 -12.61
CA ASP A 87 34.19 -3.81 -13.49
C ASP A 87 32.87 -3.48 -12.77
N ALA A 88 32.35 -4.41 -11.96
CA ALA A 88 31.18 -4.17 -11.12
C ALA A 88 31.44 -3.09 -10.07
N ASP A 89 32.61 -3.07 -9.42
CA ASP A 89 33.00 -2.01 -8.48
C ASP A 89 33.03 -0.64 -9.17
N SER A 90 33.68 -0.56 -10.34
CA SER A 90 33.73 0.65 -11.16
C SER A 90 32.32 1.15 -11.53
N TYR A 91 31.43 0.23 -11.93
CA TYR A 91 30.04 0.56 -12.23
C TYR A 91 29.31 1.12 -11.00
N TRP A 92 29.33 0.41 -9.88
CA TRP A 92 28.56 0.78 -8.69
C TRP A 92 29.07 2.04 -8.01
N ARG A 93 30.38 2.27 -7.99
CA ARG A 93 30.97 3.52 -7.52
C ARG A 93 30.51 4.71 -8.35
N ASP A 94 30.55 4.58 -9.66
CA ASP A 94 30.13 5.62 -10.60
C ASP A 94 28.65 6.00 -10.42
N VAL A 95 27.74 5.03 -10.44
CA VAL A 95 26.29 5.31 -10.38
C VAL A 95 25.78 5.71 -9.00
N SER A 96 26.51 5.35 -7.92
CA SER A 96 26.13 5.67 -6.54
C SER A 96 26.84 6.92 -5.96
N GLY A 97 27.88 7.41 -6.65
CA GLY A 97 28.78 8.44 -6.13
C GLY A 97 29.62 7.93 -4.95
N ASP A 98 30.29 6.79 -5.14
CA ASP A 98 31.15 6.09 -4.16
C ASP A 98 30.44 5.58 -2.89
N ARG A 99 29.10 5.63 -2.84
CA ARG A 99 28.33 5.14 -1.68
C ARG A 99 28.18 3.62 -1.67
N VAL A 100 28.33 2.99 -2.82
CA VAL A 100 28.33 1.53 -3.00
C VAL A 100 29.64 1.15 -3.68
N SER A 101 30.29 0.13 -3.13
CA SER A 101 31.50 -0.46 -3.72
C SER A 101 31.40 -1.97 -3.67
N VAL A 102 32.04 -2.65 -4.61
CA VAL A 102 32.06 -4.10 -4.71
C VAL A 102 33.50 -4.60 -4.54
N SER A 103 33.67 -5.72 -3.85
CA SER A 103 34.98 -6.31 -3.61
C SER A 103 34.93 -7.82 -3.69
N LEU A 104 36.00 -8.44 -4.18
CA LEU A 104 36.10 -9.89 -4.21
C LEU A 104 36.40 -10.39 -2.80
N GLY A 105 35.49 -11.17 -2.25
CA GLY A 105 35.70 -11.91 -1.02
C GLY A 105 36.61 -13.11 -1.26
N TRP A 106 36.14 -14.04 -2.11
CA TRP A 106 36.91 -15.19 -2.60
C TRP A 106 36.29 -15.79 -3.86
N ALA A 107 37.11 -16.52 -4.64
CA ALA A 107 36.68 -17.36 -5.74
C ALA A 107 37.31 -18.75 -5.57
N GLU A 108 36.48 -19.79 -5.54
CA GLU A 108 36.91 -21.16 -5.29
C GLU A 108 37.12 -21.95 -6.60
N GLN A 109 37.88 -23.04 -6.52
CA GLN A 109 37.93 -24.05 -7.58
C GLN A 109 36.68 -24.93 -7.56
N TRP A 110 36.46 -25.71 -8.63
CA TRP A 110 35.32 -26.62 -8.75
C TRP A 110 35.13 -27.53 -7.54
N SER A 111 33.95 -27.47 -6.94
CA SER A 111 33.55 -28.30 -5.81
C SER A 111 32.45 -29.29 -6.22
N ARG A 112 32.65 -30.57 -5.91
CA ARG A 112 31.66 -31.59 -6.25
C ARG A 112 30.48 -31.56 -5.28
N ILE A 113 29.26 -31.52 -5.80
CA ILE A 113 28.01 -31.68 -5.07
C ILE A 113 27.36 -33.03 -5.39
N ASN A 114 26.58 -33.56 -4.44
CA ASN A 114 25.96 -34.88 -4.57
C ASN A 114 24.44 -34.75 -4.70
N MET A 115 23.94 -34.96 -5.92
CA MET A 115 22.52 -34.95 -6.24
C MET A 115 22.09 -36.34 -6.70
N THR A 116 20.83 -36.71 -6.45
CA THR A 116 20.23 -37.94 -6.95
C THR A 116 20.03 -37.88 -8.47
N SER A 117 19.86 -39.03 -9.12
CA SER A 117 19.65 -39.09 -10.58
C SER A 117 18.42 -38.29 -11.03
N THR A 118 17.35 -38.25 -10.22
CA THR A 118 16.15 -37.45 -10.50
C THR A 118 16.44 -35.97 -10.38
N GLU A 119 17.08 -35.52 -9.30
CA GLU A 119 17.45 -34.11 -9.10
C GLU A 119 18.40 -33.61 -10.20
N ILE A 120 19.34 -34.45 -10.65
CA ILE A 120 20.23 -34.14 -11.77
C ILE A 120 19.44 -33.99 -13.06
N ALA A 121 18.53 -34.92 -13.37
CA ALA A 121 17.76 -34.93 -14.61
C ALA A 121 16.86 -33.70 -14.77
N THR A 122 16.38 -33.14 -13.65
CA THR A 122 15.50 -31.96 -13.63
C THR A 122 16.22 -30.66 -13.27
N CYS A 123 17.54 -30.70 -13.05
CA CYS A 123 18.31 -29.58 -12.48
C CYS A 123 17.59 -28.99 -11.24
N ASP A 124 17.27 -29.84 -10.27
CA ASP A 124 16.42 -29.48 -9.13
C ASP A 124 17.06 -28.34 -8.31
N ARG A 125 16.38 -27.20 -8.32
CA ARG A 125 16.83 -25.94 -7.70
C ARG A 125 16.95 -26.04 -6.18
N LYS A 126 16.09 -26.83 -5.52
CA LYS A 126 16.12 -27.01 -4.06
C LYS A 126 17.29 -27.88 -3.64
N ALA A 127 17.54 -28.96 -4.36
CA ALA A 127 18.68 -29.84 -4.17
C ALA A 127 19.99 -29.10 -4.42
N LEU A 128 20.05 -28.34 -5.52
CA LEU A 128 21.20 -27.50 -5.85
C LEU A 128 21.53 -26.51 -4.74
N THR A 129 20.51 -25.80 -4.23
CA THR A 129 20.65 -24.86 -3.12
C THR A 129 21.13 -25.55 -1.85
N ARG A 130 20.51 -26.68 -1.49
CA ARG A 130 20.89 -27.48 -0.32
C ARG A 130 22.35 -27.91 -0.37
N GLU A 131 22.80 -28.47 -1.49
CA GLU A 131 24.17 -28.97 -1.62
C GLU A 131 25.20 -27.85 -1.70
N ALA A 132 24.91 -26.75 -2.40
CA ALA A 132 25.80 -25.60 -2.48
C ALA A 132 26.00 -24.94 -1.09
N LEU A 133 24.93 -24.79 -0.31
CA LEU A 133 24.99 -24.24 1.04
C LEU A 133 25.84 -25.08 1.99
N ASN A 134 25.84 -26.42 1.84
CA ASN A 134 26.69 -27.31 2.65
C ASN A 134 28.19 -27.10 2.43
N LEU A 135 28.59 -26.45 1.34
CA LEU A 135 29.99 -26.15 1.03
C LEU A 135 30.50 -24.84 1.67
N ILE A 136 29.60 -24.04 2.24
CA ILE A 136 29.89 -22.74 2.82
C ILE A 136 30.06 -22.89 4.34
N GLU A 137 31.17 -22.39 4.89
CA GLU A 137 31.39 -22.31 6.34
C GLU A 137 31.37 -20.83 6.77
N GLY A 138 30.31 -20.39 7.46
CA GLY A 138 30.13 -19.02 7.94
C GLY A 138 28.75 -18.43 7.57
N THR A 139 28.37 -17.33 8.24
CA THR A 139 27.12 -16.60 7.97
C THR A 139 27.51 -15.25 7.37
N GLY A 140 27.10 -14.97 6.13
CA GLY A 140 27.31 -13.65 5.52
C GLY A 140 26.29 -12.63 6.04
N ASP A 141 26.67 -11.35 6.10
CA ASP A 141 25.76 -10.24 6.41
C ASP A 141 25.01 -9.76 5.15
N SER A 142 24.16 -8.73 5.27
CA SER A 142 23.35 -8.20 4.17
C SER A 142 24.16 -7.57 3.02
N ARG A 143 25.50 -7.52 3.10
CA ARG A 143 26.39 -7.05 2.04
C ARG A 143 27.20 -8.18 1.39
N ASP A 144 26.96 -9.42 1.78
CA ASP A 144 27.62 -10.60 1.24
C ASP A 144 26.77 -11.23 0.13
N HIS A 145 27.37 -11.45 -1.04
CA HIS A 145 26.72 -11.97 -2.24
C HIS A 145 27.42 -13.21 -2.76
N LEU A 146 26.73 -14.35 -2.75
CA LEU A 146 27.26 -15.61 -3.26
C LEU A 146 26.77 -15.88 -4.68
N VAL A 147 27.70 -16.14 -5.59
CA VAL A 147 27.46 -16.63 -6.95
C VAL A 147 27.83 -18.11 -7.00
N VAL A 148 26.84 -18.99 -7.15
CA VAL A 148 27.01 -20.43 -7.32
C VAL A 148 26.98 -20.76 -8.81
N ALA A 149 28.05 -21.33 -9.34
CA ALA A 149 28.19 -21.48 -10.78
C ALA A 149 28.24 -22.93 -11.25
N LEU A 150 27.51 -23.23 -12.31
CA LEU A 150 27.47 -24.52 -12.96
C LEU A 150 28.23 -24.51 -14.29
N PRO A 151 28.70 -25.67 -14.77
CA PRO A 151 29.53 -25.76 -15.97
C PRO A 151 28.79 -25.51 -17.31
N GLY A 152 27.49 -25.20 -17.31
CA GLY A 152 26.69 -25.10 -18.54
C GLY A 152 25.94 -26.40 -18.88
N TYR A 153 25.24 -26.98 -17.89
CA TYR A 153 24.45 -28.20 -18.09
C TYR A 153 23.22 -27.92 -18.95
N SER A 154 23.01 -28.71 -20.00
CA SER A 154 21.89 -28.54 -20.94
C SER A 154 20.51 -28.81 -20.32
N GLN A 155 20.45 -29.59 -19.24
CA GLN A 155 19.21 -29.89 -18.53
C GLN A 155 18.80 -28.79 -17.54
N CYS A 156 19.64 -27.76 -17.33
CA CYS A 156 19.25 -26.59 -16.55
C CYS A 156 18.67 -25.54 -17.51
N ASP A 157 17.41 -25.16 -17.27
CA ASP A 157 16.61 -24.27 -18.12
C ASP A 157 16.86 -22.77 -17.87
N PHE A 158 18.00 -22.44 -17.25
CA PHE A 158 18.39 -21.10 -16.89
C PHE A 158 19.85 -20.85 -17.33
N THR A 159 20.15 -19.59 -17.66
CA THR A 159 21.54 -19.14 -17.90
C THR A 159 22.09 -18.49 -16.63
N ASP A 160 21.25 -17.70 -15.98
CA ASP A 160 21.30 -17.31 -14.59
C ASP A 160 19.93 -17.50 -13.95
N LEU A 161 19.97 -17.83 -12.66
CA LEU A 161 18.81 -18.08 -11.85
C LEU A 161 19.07 -17.51 -10.47
N GLU A 162 18.32 -16.50 -10.12
CA GLU A 162 18.35 -16.01 -8.74
C GLU A 162 17.46 -16.90 -7.89
N ILE A 163 18.03 -17.49 -6.85
CA ILE A 163 17.29 -18.21 -5.84
C ILE A 163 17.50 -17.47 -4.54
N MET A 164 16.42 -17.02 -3.92
CA MET A 164 16.47 -16.41 -2.59
C MET A 164 17.26 -17.32 -1.64
N GLY A 165 18.37 -16.79 -1.10
CA GLY A 165 19.17 -17.49 -0.09
C GLY A 165 18.38 -17.69 1.21
N PRO A 166 18.89 -18.48 2.18
CA PRO A 166 18.30 -18.67 3.49
C PRO A 166 18.47 -17.42 4.39
N SER A 167 17.86 -16.31 3.98
CA SER A 167 17.07 -15.32 4.72
C SER A 167 17.10 -15.08 6.24
N SER A 168 17.61 -15.95 7.11
CA SER A 168 17.67 -15.65 8.54
C SER A 168 18.95 -14.89 8.92
N GLN A 169 19.89 -14.70 7.98
CA GLN A 169 21.24 -14.21 8.26
C GLN A 169 21.78 -13.10 7.33
N GLY A 170 21.19 -12.88 6.15
CA GLY A 170 21.52 -11.75 5.27
C GLY A 170 22.31 -12.06 3.99
N LEU A 171 22.82 -13.29 3.80
CA LEU A 171 23.51 -13.71 2.58
C LEU A 171 22.55 -13.84 1.38
N GLY A 172 22.83 -13.13 0.29
CA GLY A 172 22.15 -13.33 -0.99
C GLY A 172 22.82 -14.38 -1.89
N ILE A 173 22.05 -15.09 -2.71
CA ILE A 173 22.53 -16.21 -3.55
C ILE A 173 22.03 -16.09 -4.99
N THR A 174 22.95 -16.19 -5.94
CA THR A 174 22.67 -16.22 -7.38
C THR A 174 23.25 -17.49 -7.97
N PHE A 175 22.46 -18.25 -8.72
CA PHE A 175 22.94 -19.41 -9.48
C PHE A 175 23.21 -19.01 -10.92
N THR A 176 24.27 -19.55 -11.50
CA THR A 176 24.60 -19.35 -12.91
C THR A 176 24.86 -20.70 -13.56
N ASN A 177 24.54 -20.82 -14.83
CA ASN A 177 24.78 -22.01 -15.62
C ASN A 177 25.62 -21.65 -16.84
N GLY A 178 26.94 -21.66 -16.66
CA GLY A 178 27.90 -21.17 -17.62
C GLY A 178 28.99 -20.31 -16.96
N PRO A 179 29.77 -19.56 -17.76
CA PRO A 179 30.95 -18.85 -17.28
C PRO A 179 30.60 -17.74 -16.28
N VAL A 180 31.41 -17.63 -15.21
CA VAL A 180 31.25 -16.66 -14.11
C VAL A 180 31.94 -15.33 -14.33
N ASN A 181 32.75 -15.21 -15.37
CA ASN A 181 33.45 -13.97 -15.74
C ASN A 181 32.56 -12.97 -16.49
N ASN A 182 31.24 -13.13 -16.38
CA ASN A 182 30.27 -12.25 -17.00
C ASN A 182 29.98 -11.06 -16.07
N THR A 183 30.42 -9.87 -16.48
CA THR A 183 30.23 -8.62 -15.73
C THR A 183 28.76 -8.34 -15.43
N TRP A 184 27.84 -8.69 -16.35
CA TRP A 184 26.39 -8.51 -16.15
C TRP A 184 25.87 -9.34 -14.98
N VAL A 185 26.25 -10.61 -14.92
CA VAL A 185 25.88 -11.51 -13.82
C VAL A 185 26.38 -10.96 -12.48
N THR A 186 27.58 -10.39 -12.48
CA THR A 186 28.21 -9.83 -11.28
C THR A 186 27.45 -8.59 -10.78
N GLN A 187 27.05 -7.70 -11.69
CA GLN A 187 26.23 -6.53 -11.37
C GLN A 187 24.82 -6.91 -10.90
N ARG A 188 24.18 -7.89 -11.55
CA ARG A 188 22.85 -8.40 -11.22
C ARG A 188 22.81 -9.07 -9.85
N ALA A 189 23.79 -9.93 -9.56
CA ALA A 189 23.83 -10.70 -8.32
C ALA A 189 23.64 -9.82 -7.08
N MET A 190 24.28 -8.65 -7.02
CA MET A 190 24.10 -7.71 -5.92
C MET A 190 22.64 -7.21 -5.78
N LEU A 191 22.02 -6.82 -6.89
CA LEU A 191 20.67 -6.26 -6.91
C LEU A 191 19.60 -7.25 -6.43
N HIS A 192 19.59 -8.45 -7.01
CA HIS A 192 18.60 -9.46 -6.67
C HIS A 192 18.75 -9.94 -5.22
N ASN A 193 19.98 -9.95 -4.73
CA ASN A 193 20.31 -10.28 -3.34
C ASN A 193 19.83 -9.20 -2.35
N ASP A 194 19.77 -7.94 -2.77
CA ASP A 194 19.27 -6.79 -1.99
C ASP A 194 17.77 -6.51 -2.24
N GLU A 195 17.02 -7.48 -2.78
CA GLU A 195 15.59 -7.36 -3.12
C GLU A 195 15.26 -6.28 -4.15
N VAL A 196 16.26 -5.82 -4.89
CA VAL A 196 16.06 -4.98 -6.06
C VAL A 196 15.76 -5.89 -7.23
N SER A 197 14.49 -6.00 -7.57
CA SER A 197 14.07 -6.78 -8.74
C SER A 197 14.43 -6.08 -10.04
N SER A 198 14.51 -6.90 -11.09
CA SER A 198 14.46 -6.46 -12.47
C SER A 198 13.24 -5.61 -12.77
N THR A 199 13.35 -4.84 -13.84
CA THR A 199 12.25 -4.06 -14.38
C THR A 199 11.80 -4.61 -15.73
N GLY A 200 10.48 -4.62 -15.92
CA GLY A 200 9.84 -4.99 -17.17
C GLY A 200 9.40 -3.77 -17.97
N SER A 201 8.70 -4.01 -19.06
CA SER A 201 7.91 -3.01 -19.80
C SER A 201 6.42 -3.26 -19.59
N LEU A 202 5.65 -2.18 -19.60
CA LEU A 202 4.21 -2.21 -19.42
C LEU A 202 3.53 -1.71 -20.70
N ASP A 203 2.87 -2.64 -21.40
CA ASP A 203 2.03 -2.32 -22.56
C ASP A 203 0.57 -2.18 -22.11
N CYS A 204 0.06 -0.95 -22.19
CA CYS A 204 -1.30 -0.60 -21.79
C CYS A 204 -2.18 -0.27 -22.99
N LEU A 205 -2.03 -1.01 -24.09
CA LEU A 205 -2.82 -0.84 -25.29
C LEU A 205 -3.63 -2.11 -25.62
N ASP A 206 -4.90 -1.92 -25.99
CA ASP A 206 -5.71 -2.90 -26.72
C ASP A 206 -5.82 -2.43 -28.18
N GLY A 207 -4.95 -2.97 -29.04
CA GLY A 207 -4.69 -2.40 -30.37
C GLY A 207 -4.09 -1.00 -30.25
N ALA A 208 -4.81 0.02 -30.73
CA ALA A 208 -4.42 1.43 -30.60
C ALA A 208 -5.09 2.15 -29.42
N THR A 209 -5.93 1.45 -28.63
CA THR A 209 -6.74 2.05 -27.57
C THR A 209 -6.04 1.92 -26.22
N PRO A 210 -5.76 3.04 -25.51
CA PRO A 210 -5.23 2.97 -24.15
C PRO A 210 -6.19 2.27 -23.19
N VAL A 211 -5.68 1.32 -22.40
CA VAL A 211 -6.43 0.64 -21.35
C VAL A 211 -5.98 1.08 -19.95
N PRO A 212 -6.85 1.00 -18.93
CA PRO A 212 -6.51 1.42 -17.58
C PRO A 212 -5.26 0.74 -17.02
N LEU A 213 -4.41 1.55 -16.38
CA LEU A 213 -3.21 1.06 -15.70
C LEU A 213 -3.58 0.00 -14.64
N GLY A 214 -4.70 0.18 -13.93
CA GLY A 214 -5.05 -0.69 -12.80
C GLY A 214 -5.31 -2.18 -13.08
N GLY A 215 -5.54 -2.62 -14.34
CA GLY A 215 -5.97 -4.02 -14.53
C GLY A 215 -6.00 -4.60 -15.95
N SER A 216 -5.47 -3.92 -16.97
CA SER A 216 -5.54 -4.44 -18.35
C SER A 216 -4.22 -4.37 -19.12
N CYS A 217 -3.17 -3.85 -18.51
CA CYS A 217 -1.85 -3.80 -19.13
C CYS A 217 -1.14 -5.15 -19.09
N LYS A 218 -0.39 -5.46 -20.14
CA LYS A 218 0.50 -6.61 -20.23
C LYS A 218 1.89 -6.21 -19.74
N VAL A 219 2.45 -7.02 -18.84
CA VAL A 219 3.82 -6.85 -18.36
C VAL A 219 4.70 -7.83 -19.13
N THR A 220 5.79 -7.33 -19.72
CA THR A 220 6.89 -8.17 -20.22
C THR A 220 8.06 -8.03 -19.25
N ASP A 221 8.37 -9.10 -18.52
CA ASP A 221 9.41 -9.12 -17.50
C ASP A 221 10.82 -9.01 -18.12
N TYR A 222 11.79 -8.52 -17.34
CA TYR A 222 13.22 -8.37 -17.72
C TYR A 222 13.50 -7.53 -18.96
N ASN A 223 12.53 -6.74 -19.40
CA ASN A 223 12.54 -6.12 -20.71
C ASN A 223 12.78 -4.58 -20.67
N ASN A 224 13.35 -4.07 -19.58
CA ASN A 224 13.80 -2.69 -19.50
C ASN A 224 15.29 -2.57 -19.86
N PRO A 225 15.66 -1.97 -21.01
CA PRO A 225 17.04 -1.95 -21.49
C PRO A 225 17.99 -1.06 -20.65
N TRP A 226 17.46 -0.21 -19.76
CA TRP A 226 18.30 0.65 -18.93
C TRP A 226 18.65 0.07 -17.56
N ASP A 227 17.93 -0.96 -17.11
CA ASP A 227 18.06 -1.46 -15.75
C ASP A 227 19.15 -2.53 -15.67
N PRO A 228 20.19 -2.36 -14.84
CA PRO A 228 21.23 -3.37 -14.66
C PRO A 228 20.70 -4.78 -14.36
N ALA A 229 19.53 -4.90 -13.72
CA ALA A 229 18.86 -6.17 -13.40
C ALA A 229 18.05 -6.79 -14.55
N SER A 230 18.01 -6.18 -15.73
CA SER A 230 17.20 -6.63 -16.88
C SER A 230 18.07 -7.12 -18.04
N ASP A 231 17.46 -7.43 -19.18
CA ASP A 231 18.16 -7.74 -20.42
C ASP A 231 18.73 -6.48 -21.08
N HIS A 232 19.94 -6.61 -21.64
CA HIS A 232 20.71 -5.53 -22.26
C HIS A 232 20.82 -5.72 -23.78
N PRO A 233 19.72 -5.55 -24.55
CA PRO A 233 19.71 -5.82 -25.99
C PRO A 233 20.57 -4.86 -26.81
N TYR A 234 20.97 -3.72 -26.23
CA TYR A 234 21.88 -2.75 -26.84
C TYR A 234 23.34 -2.98 -26.45
N GLY A 235 23.64 -4.00 -25.64
CA GLY A 235 25.00 -4.35 -25.22
C GLY A 235 25.62 -3.42 -24.17
N GLU A 236 24.85 -2.45 -23.67
CA GLU A 236 25.27 -1.44 -22.70
C GLU A 236 24.38 -1.50 -21.47
N VAL A 237 24.94 -1.25 -20.28
CA VAL A 237 24.17 -1.08 -19.03
C VAL A 237 23.97 0.39 -18.73
N GLY A 238 22.70 0.78 -18.65
CA GLY A 238 22.29 2.12 -18.26
C GLY A 238 22.52 2.44 -16.77
N SER A 239 22.21 3.68 -16.41
CA SER A 239 22.10 4.10 -15.01
C SER A 239 20.93 3.37 -14.35
N PRO A 240 21.08 2.85 -13.11
CA PRO A 240 19.96 2.27 -12.38
C PRO A 240 18.92 3.34 -12.06
N LEU A 241 17.66 2.95 -11.83
CA LEU A 241 16.62 3.89 -11.39
C LEU A 241 17.01 4.56 -10.06
N ALA A 242 16.56 5.80 -9.83
CA ALA A 242 16.82 6.45 -8.54
C ALA A 242 16.17 5.67 -7.38
N SER A 243 15.03 5.02 -7.65
CA SER A 243 14.41 4.07 -6.71
C SER A 243 15.30 2.88 -6.37
N THR A 244 16.08 2.36 -7.33
CA THR A 244 17.06 1.29 -7.07
C THR A 244 18.15 1.77 -6.11
N LEU A 245 18.74 2.94 -6.38
CA LEU A 245 19.75 3.53 -5.52
C LEU A 245 19.20 3.91 -4.13
N TRP A 246 17.94 4.32 -4.06
CA TRP A 246 17.23 4.58 -2.81
C TRP A 246 17.01 3.30 -1.99
N SER A 247 16.62 2.20 -2.62
CA SER A 247 16.52 0.88 -1.97
C SER A 247 17.86 0.40 -1.43
N LEU A 248 18.95 0.65 -2.15
CA LEU A 248 20.33 0.35 -1.72
C LEU A 248 20.87 1.34 -0.67
N GLY A 249 20.12 2.39 -0.31
CA GLY A 249 20.59 3.40 0.64
C GLY A 249 21.61 4.40 0.10
N ALA A 250 21.92 4.38 -1.20
CA ALA A 250 22.78 5.37 -1.86
C ALA A 250 22.07 6.71 -2.10
N VAL A 251 20.73 6.73 -2.06
CA VAL A 251 19.91 7.95 -2.18
C VAL A 251 19.04 8.11 -0.93
N SER A 252 19.01 9.32 -0.37
CA SER A 252 18.24 9.63 0.84
C SER A 252 16.73 9.84 0.55
N ASP A 253 15.89 9.83 1.59
CA ASP A 253 14.46 10.13 1.45
C ASP A 253 14.20 11.58 1.00
N ALA A 254 15.13 12.50 1.30
CA ALA A 254 15.04 13.88 0.83
C ALA A 254 15.33 14.01 -0.67
N GLU A 255 16.21 13.15 -1.20
CA GLU A 255 16.55 13.11 -2.62
C GLU A 255 15.55 12.29 -3.44
N TYR A 256 14.81 11.36 -2.82
CA TYR A 256 13.77 10.56 -3.47
C TYR A 256 12.45 10.57 -2.67
N PRO A 257 11.76 11.74 -2.62
CA PRO A 257 10.60 11.91 -1.75
C PRO A 257 9.35 11.19 -2.26
N GLN A 258 8.48 10.82 -1.32
CA GLN A 258 7.10 10.46 -1.63
C GLN A 258 6.27 11.72 -1.91
N LEU A 259 5.58 11.75 -3.04
CA LEU A 259 4.61 12.78 -3.36
C LEU A 259 3.27 12.46 -2.69
N GLN A 260 2.70 13.47 -2.03
CA GLN A 260 1.37 13.37 -1.43
C GLN A 260 0.28 13.39 -2.51
N VAL A 261 -0.48 12.30 -2.60
CA VAL A 261 -1.60 12.16 -3.55
C VAL A 261 -2.76 13.11 -3.21
N GLY A 262 -3.41 13.63 -4.26
CA GLY A 262 -4.56 14.52 -4.17
C GLY A 262 -4.23 16.03 -4.15
N ILE A 263 -2.97 16.40 -3.96
CA ILE A 263 -2.51 17.80 -4.01
C ILE A 263 -1.67 18.00 -5.27
N PRO A 264 -2.09 18.85 -6.22
CA PRO A 264 -1.26 19.18 -7.38
C PRO A 264 0.07 19.81 -6.96
N ARG A 265 1.17 19.38 -7.57
CA ARG A 265 2.52 19.91 -7.27
C ARG A 265 3.43 19.88 -8.48
N SER A 266 4.38 20.80 -8.51
CA SER A 266 5.49 20.82 -9.47
C SER A 266 6.76 20.31 -8.80
N MET A 267 7.48 19.41 -9.46
CA MET A 267 8.71 18.78 -8.96
C MET A 267 9.81 18.94 -10.00
N THR A 268 10.93 19.55 -9.63
CA THR A 268 12.14 19.50 -10.44
C THR A 268 12.96 18.29 -10.05
N ILE A 269 13.18 17.37 -11.00
CA ILE A 269 13.96 16.16 -10.84
C ILE A 269 15.24 16.28 -11.69
N ALA A 270 16.37 15.96 -11.08
CA ALA A 270 17.66 15.89 -11.74
C ALA A 270 17.73 14.66 -12.65
N ARG A 271 18.58 14.72 -13.67
CA ARG A 271 18.86 13.57 -14.53
C ARG A 271 19.33 12.38 -13.69
N ASN A 272 19.05 11.20 -14.19
CA ASN A 272 19.58 9.98 -13.63
C ASN A 272 21.12 9.98 -13.70
N GLY A 273 21.77 9.41 -12.69
CA GLY A 273 23.22 9.53 -12.51
C GLY A 273 23.76 10.91 -12.05
N SER A 274 22.91 11.89 -11.69
CA SER A 274 23.37 13.06 -10.92
C SER A 274 24.01 12.65 -9.57
N SER A 275 24.66 13.54 -8.83
CA SER A 275 25.08 13.30 -7.43
C SER A 275 24.36 14.20 -6.42
N THR A 276 23.54 15.13 -6.92
CA THR A 276 22.86 16.15 -6.13
C THR A 276 21.43 16.38 -6.63
N GLY A 277 20.61 16.97 -5.76
CA GLY A 277 19.22 17.36 -6.08
C GLY A 277 18.25 16.19 -5.99
N THR A 278 16.96 16.48 -6.17
CA THR A 278 15.91 15.46 -6.20
C THR A 278 16.12 14.53 -7.39
N ARG A 279 16.31 13.24 -7.14
CA ARG A 279 16.69 12.22 -8.13
C ARG A 279 15.51 11.56 -8.83
N GLY A 280 14.32 11.82 -8.31
CA GLY A 280 13.04 11.30 -8.76
C GLY A 280 12.05 11.43 -7.60
N PHE A 281 10.87 10.88 -7.74
CA PHE A 281 9.89 10.78 -6.66
C PHE A 281 8.98 9.58 -6.88
N TYR A 282 8.19 9.22 -5.87
CA TYR A 282 7.17 8.19 -6.04
C TYR A 282 5.85 8.58 -5.40
N PHE A 283 4.77 7.93 -5.83
CA PHE A 283 3.45 8.04 -5.19
C PHE A 283 2.70 6.73 -5.29
N ASP A 284 1.83 6.48 -4.32
CA ASP A 284 1.03 5.25 -4.25
C ASP A 284 -0.41 5.58 -4.63
N MET A 285 -0.96 4.88 -5.62
CA MET A 285 -2.33 5.09 -6.07
C MET A 285 -2.91 3.82 -6.68
N GLY A 286 -4.17 3.52 -6.37
CA GLY A 286 -4.87 2.38 -6.99
C GLY A 286 -4.28 1.00 -6.71
N GLY A 287 -3.53 0.82 -5.61
CA GLY A 287 -2.85 -0.44 -5.29
C GLY A 287 -1.45 -0.58 -5.91
N TYR A 288 -0.97 0.46 -6.58
CA TYR A 288 0.35 0.48 -7.21
C TYR A 288 1.20 1.64 -6.67
N ARG A 289 2.51 1.45 -6.69
CA ARG A 289 3.50 2.52 -6.57
C ARG A 289 3.96 2.96 -7.96
N TYR A 290 3.99 4.26 -8.19
CA TYR A 290 4.50 4.88 -9.40
C TYR A 290 5.79 5.61 -9.07
N HIS A 291 6.87 5.23 -9.72
CA HIS A 291 8.19 5.85 -9.64
C HIS A 291 8.37 6.78 -10.83
N VAL A 292 8.82 8.01 -10.60
CA VAL A 292 9.06 9.00 -11.65
C VAL A 292 10.53 9.39 -11.63
N ASP A 293 11.20 9.20 -12.77
CA ASP A 293 12.63 9.46 -12.98
C ASP A 293 12.84 10.28 -14.26
N TYR A 294 14.03 10.87 -14.43
CA TYR A 294 14.40 11.63 -15.63
C TYR A 294 15.68 11.09 -16.28
N ARG A 295 15.59 10.62 -17.52
CA ARG A 295 16.71 10.04 -18.28
C ARG A 295 17.13 10.93 -19.45
N THR A 296 18.42 10.98 -19.73
CA THR A 296 19.02 11.77 -20.82
C THR A 296 20.21 11.01 -21.40
N ALA A 297 20.57 11.25 -22.66
CA ALA A 297 21.77 10.67 -23.29
C ALA A 297 23.09 11.24 -22.72
N ALA A 298 23.39 10.89 -21.47
CA ALA A 298 24.59 11.31 -20.74
C ALA A 298 25.03 10.24 -19.73
N GLY A 299 26.33 10.19 -19.41
CA GLY A 299 26.89 9.19 -18.50
C GLY A 299 26.64 7.78 -19.01
N ARG A 300 26.22 6.87 -18.13
CA ARG A 300 25.87 5.47 -18.48
C ARG A 300 24.69 5.35 -19.45
N ASP A 301 23.91 6.41 -19.62
CA ASP A 301 22.77 6.44 -20.54
C ASP A 301 23.14 7.10 -21.89
N SER A 302 24.43 7.35 -22.20
CA SER A 302 24.83 8.06 -23.44
C SER A 302 24.36 7.40 -24.75
N TRP A 303 24.04 6.12 -24.71
CA TRP A 303 23.63 5.31 -25.87
C TRP A 303 22.13 5.39 -26.19
N ILE A 304 21.31 5.96 -25.30
CA ILE A 304 19.83 5.86 -25.41
C ILE A 304 19.24 6.61 -26.61
N ASP A 305 19.96 7.58 -27.16
CA ASP A 305 19.50 8.40 -28.30
C ASP A 305 20.24 8.09 -29.62
N THR A 306 20.93 6.94 -29.70
CA THR A 306 21.75 6.57 -30.87
C THR A 306 20.94 6.11 -32.09
N ALA A 307 19.71 5.66 -31.88
CA ALA A 307 18.77 5.28 -32.94
C ALA A 307 17.51 6.15 -32.88
N THR A 308 16.83 6.29 -34.02
CA THR A 308 15.58 7.04 -34.14
C THR A 308 14.53 6.28 -34.94
N TYR A 309 13.26 6.53 -34.65
CA TYR A 309 12.13 6.06 -35.44
C TYR A 309 11.06 7.14 -35.59
N THR A 310 10.21 6.99 -36.61
CA THR A 310 9.04 7.86 -36.79
C THR A 310 7.80 7.15 -36.28
N SER A 311 7.15 7.72 -35.27
CA SER A 311 5.87 7.21 -34.75
C SER A 311 4.74 7.32 -35.76
N ALA A 312 3.61 6.64 -35.51
CA ALA A 312 2.42 6.78 -36.37
C ALA A 312 1.91 8.21 -36.55
N GLY A 313 2.15 9.09 -35.56
CA GLY A 313 1.79 10.50 -35.63
C GLY A 313 2.77 11.36 -36.44
N GLY A 314 3.82 10.78 -37.05
CA GLY A 314 4.84 11.51 -37.80
C GLY A 314 5.94 12.14 -36.94
N THR A 315 5.87 12.00 -35.61
CA THR A 315 6.91 12.49 -34.70
C THR A 315 8.13 11.57 -34.74
N VAL A 316 9.31 12.13 -34.96
CA VAL A 316 10.60 11.42 -34.85
C VAL A 316 10.97 11.31 -33.37
N ARG A 317 11.23 10.10 -32.90
CA ARG A 317 11.62 9.76 -31.52
C ARG A 317 12.92 8.97 -31.51
N THR A 318 13.56 8.88 -30.35
CA THR A 318 14.76 8.09 -30.12
C THR A 318 14.45 6.71 -29.56
N ASP A 319 15.34 5.74 -29.79
CA ASP A 319 15.16 4.33 -29.47
C ASP A 319 16.37 3.78 -28.68
N PRO A 320 16.19 3.34 -27.41
CA PRO A 320 14.93 3.36 -26.66
C PRO A 320 14.59 4.77 -26.11
N GLY A 321 15.52 5.73 -26.21
CA GLY A 321 15.32 7.13 -25.88
C GLY A 321 15.22 7.51 -24.40
N GLY A 322 15.24 8.81 -24.12
CA GLY A 322 15.17 9.39 -22.77
C GLY A 322 13.92 10.25 -22.55
N GLY A 323 13.87 10.93 -21.40
CA GLY A 323 12.75 11.77 -20.98
C GLY A 323 12.33 11.49 -19.54
N VAL A 324 11.17 12.02 -19.16
CA VAL A 324 10.56 11.67 -17.86
C VAL A 324 9.88 10.32 -18.00
N THR A 325 10.37 9.32 -17.28
CA THR A 325 9.85 7.95 -17.31
C THR A 325 9.04 7.66 -16.07
N VAL A 326 8.02 6.80 -16.20
CA VAL A 326 7.25 6.30 -15.06
C VAL A 326 7.35 4.79 -14.99
N HIS A 327 7.69 4.25 -13.82
CA HIS A 327 7.66 2.81 -13.55
C HIS A 327 6.57 2.49 -12.55
N ARG A 328 5.79 1.46 -12.82
CA ARG A 328 4.71 1.00 -11.94
C ARG A 328 5.11 -0.29 -11.23
N GLN A 329 4.82 -0.38 -9.94
CA GLN A 329 5.04 -1.56 -9.09
C GLN A 329 3.75 -1.94 -8.36
N SER A 330 3.38 -3.22 -8.37
CA SER A 330 2.25 -3.71 -7.56
C SER A 330 2.61 -3.71 -6.07
N LEU A 331 1.69 -3.25 -5.22
CA LEU A 331 1.86 -3.27 -3.77
C LEU A 331 1.37 -4.59 -3.13
N THR A 332 0.66 -5.43 -3.88
CA THR A 332 -0.02 -6.63 -3.34
C THR A 332 0.55 -7.95 -3.82
N ASP A 333 1.10 -8.01 -5.02
CA ASP A 333 1.26 -9.30 -5.70
C ASP A 333 2.53 -10.05 -5.28
N GLY A 334 3.36 -9.48 -4.39
CA GLY A 334 4.60 -10.09 -3.91
C GLY A 334 5.67 -10.30 -5.01
N HIS A 335 5.30 -10.10 -6.27
CA HIS A 335 6.11 -10.00 -7.48
C HIS A 335 6.59 -8.56 -7.63
N TYR A 336 7.91 -8.40 -7.61
CA TYR A 336 8.54 -7.10 -7.42
C TYR A 336 8.77 -6.29 -8.70
N VAL A 337 8.41 -6.84 -9.85
CA VAL A 337 8.75 -6.25 -11.15
C VAL A 337 8.17 -4.84 -11.26
N ARG A 338 9.09 -3.87 -11.34
CA ARG A 338 8.78 -2.48 -11.71
C ARG A 338 8.66 -2.46 -13.23
N ALA A 339 7.50 -2.11 -13.78
CA ALA A 339 7.31 -2.09 -15.22
C ALA A 339 7.31 -0.65 -15.74
N VAL A 340 8.18 -0.30 -16.68
CA VAL A 340 8.20 1.02 -17.30
C VAL A 340 6.94 1.21 -18.13
N VAL A 341 6.22 2.31 -17.90
CA VAL A 341 5.01 2.68 -18.63
C VAL A 341 5.43 3.19 -20.00
N ASP A 342 4.90 2.57 -21.04
CA ASP A 342 5.00 3.10 -22.39
C ASP A 342 3.89 4.14 -22.63
N PHE A 343 4.29 5.39 -22.88
CA PHE A 343 3.36 6.49 -23.17
C PHE A 343 3.04 6.62 -24.65
N HIS A 344 3.82 5.99 -25.52
CA HIS A 344 3.79 6.24 -26.95
C HIS A 344 3.41 4.98 -27.71
N PRO A 345 2.17 4.89 -28.24
CA PRO A 345 1.79 3.74 -29.04
C PRO A 345 2.69 3.60 -30.27
N GLU A 346 3.34 2.45 -30.41
CA GLU A 346 4.16 2.12 -31.58
C GLU A 346 3.35 1.39 -32.64
N THR A 347 3.49 1.79 -33.90
CA THR A 347 2.86 1.12 -35.05
C THR A 347 3.79 0.21 -35.83
N ARG A 348 5.06 0.15 -35.44
CA ARG A 348 6.03 -0.81 -35.98
C ARG A 348 6.08 -2.04 -35.08
N ALA A 349 6.38 -3.20 -35.67
CA ALA A 349 6.70 -4.40 -34.89
C ALA A 349 8.07 -4.21 -34.24
N VAL A 350 8.08 -3.74 -32.99
CA VAL A 350 9.28 -3.68 -32.14
C VAL A 350 9.33 -4.88 -31.20
N ARG A 351 10.55 -5.32 -30.88
CA ARG A 351 10.73 -6.15 -29.67
C ARG A 351 10.38 -5.27 -28.48
N ASP A 352 9.77 -5.85 -27.45
CA ASP A 352 9.26 -5.07 -26.32
C ASP A 352 10.36 -4.19 -25.67
N THR A 353 11.64 -4.53 -25.77
CA THR A 353 12.78 -3.77 -25.22
C THR A 353 13.12 -2.48 -25.97
N GLN A 354 12.49 -2.18 -27.11
CA GLN A 354 12.91 -1.13 -28.04
C GLN A 354 11.94 0.07 -28.13
N ARG A 355 11.18 0.29 -27.05
CA ARG A 355 10.14 1.33 -26.98
C ARG A 355 10.68 2.65 -26.42
N HIS A 356 10.01 3.76 -26.74
CA HIS A 356 10.29 5.10 -26.20
C HIS A 356 9.35 5.52 -25.06
N PRO A 357 9.69 5.26 -23.79
CA PRO A 357 8.81 5.51 -22.66
C PRO A 357 8.99 6.89 -22.01
N GLY A 358 9.92 7.71 -22.47
CA GLY A 358 10.17 9.02 -21.87
C GLY A 358 9.21 10.08 -22.39
N LEU A 359 8.65 10.91 -21.51
CA LEU A 359 7.96 12.14 -21.90
C LEU A 359 8.96 13.29 -22.08
N ALA A 360 8.83 14.01 -23.20
CA ALA A 360 9.61 15.19 -23.52
C ALA A 360 8.97 16.47 -22.97
N ALA A 361 9.73 17.58 -22.97
CA ALA A 361 9.20 18.88 -22.57
C ALA A 361 7.97 19.28 -23.42
N GLY A 362 6.91 19.71 -22.75
CA GLY A 362 5.61 20.04 -23.35
C GLY A 362 4.65 18.84 -23.46
N GLU A 363 5.14 17.61 -23.32
CA GLU A 363 4.28 16.43 -23.34
C GLU A 363 3.56 16.22 -22.00
N SER A 364 2.43 15.53 -22.07
CA SER A 364 1.61 15.20 -20.91
C SER A 364 0.99 13.83 -21.06
N TYR A 365 0.89 13.11 -19.95
CA TYR A 365 0.18 11.86 -19.86
C TYR A 365 -0.92 11.97 -18.80
N THR A 366 -2.14 11.59 -19.15
CA THR A 366 -3.22 11.37 -18.19
C THR A 366 -3.52 9.89 -18.20
N SER A 367 -3.47 9.24 -17.04
CA SER A 367 -3.78 7.81 -16.96
C SER A 367 -5.23 7.57 -17.45
N PRO A 368 -5.53 6.48 -18.17
CA PRO A 368 -6.87 6.26 -18.73
C PRO A 368 -8.00 6.19 -17.69
N ASP A 369 -7.67 5.81 -16.45
CA ASP A 369 -8.56 5.85 -15.27
C ASP A 369 -8.66 7.26 -14.63
N ASN A 370 -7.96 8.25 -15.17
CA ASN A 370 -7.91 9.64 -14.74
C ASN A 370 -7.39 9.84 -13.31
N PHE A 371 -6.66 8.84 -12.79
CA PHE A 371 -6.07 8.84 -11.46
C PHE A 371 -5.04 9.96 -11.30
N PHE A 372 -4.13 10.07 -12.26
CA PHE A 372 -3.13 11.13 -12.26
C PHE A 372 -2.92 11.69 -13.68
N LYS A 373 -2.44 12.92 -13.71
CA LYS A 373 -1.88 13.55 -14.90
C LYS A 373 -0.48 14.06 -14.57
N LEU A 374 0.46 13.74 -15.43
CA LEU A 374 1.84 14.19 -15.42
C LEU A 374 2.08 15.07 -16.64
N THR A 375 2.63 16.26 -16.45
CA THR A 375 3.05 17.16 -17.53
C THR A 375 4.53 17.51 -17.34
N VAL A 376 5.35 17.38 -18.38
CA VAL A 376 6.75 17.81 -18.33
C VAL A 376 6.81 19.27 -18.77
N SER A 377 6.82 20.21 -17.83
CA SER A 377 6.73 21.65 -18.14
C SER A 377 8.02 22.22 -18.72
N SER A 378 9.17 21.67 -18.34
CA SER A 378 10.46 22.01 -18.93
C SER A 378 11.44 20.84 -18.76
N ALA A 379 12.34 20.64 -19.71
CA ALA A 379 13.43 19.68 -19.57
C ALA A 379 14.70 20.18 -20.27
N ASN A 380 15.86 19.82 -19.73
CA ASN A 380 17.18 20.08 -20.31
C ASN A 380 18.13 18.93 -19.93
N ALA A 381 19.36 18.94 -20.44
CA ALA A 381 20.33 17.85 -20.22
C ALA A 381 20.67 17.50 -18.75
N THR A 382 20.23 18.29 -17.76
CA THR A 382 20.53 18.11 -16.34
C THR A 382 19.30 17.92 -15.45
N SER A 383 18.12 18.36 -15.88
CA SER A 383 16.90 18.32 -15.06
C SER A 383 15.62 18.44 -15.88
N ALA A 384 14.52 17.93 -15.33
CA ALA A 384 13.16 18.15 -15.81
C ALA A 384 12.25 18.65 -14.69
N THR A 385 11.29 19.51 -15.03
CA THR A 385 10.22 19.94 -14.14
C THR A 385 8.94 19.21 -14.54
N VAL A 386 8.33 18.55 -13.55
CA VAL A 386 7.19 17.66 -13.71
C VAL A 386 6.02 18.19 -12.88
N ASP A 387 4.95 18.56 -13.54
CA ASP A 387 3.70 18.97 -12.92
C ASP A 387 2.78 17.76 -12.76
N MET A 388 2.49 17.42 -11.50
CA MET A 388 1.62 16.33 -11.11
C MET A 388 0.25 16.86 -10.66
N SER A 389 -0.81 16.21 -11.12
CA SER A 389 -2.18 16.46 -10.65
C SER A 389 -2.97 15.16 -10.57
N PHE A 390 -4.09 15.18 -9.83
CA PHE A 390 -4.92 14.00 -9.58
C PHE A 390 -6.40 14.28 -9.94
N PRO A 391 -6.75 14.32 -11.22
CA PRO A 391 -8.02 14.89 -11.67
C PRO A 391 -9.26 14.17 -11.12
N ALA A 392 -9.23 12.83 -11.05
CA ALA A 392 -10.35 12.06 -10.49
C ALA A 392 -10.59 12.39 -9.01
N LEU A 393 -9.53 12.72 -8.25
CA LEU A 393 -9.66 13.07 -6.83
C LEU A 393 -10.24 14.47 -6.62
N GLN A 394 -10.17 15.37 -7.61
CA GLN A 394 -10.72 16.74 -7.48
C GLN A 394 -12.25 16.78 -7.56
N LYS A 395 -12.89 15.78 -8.19
CA LYS A 395 -14.36 15.71 -8.29
C LYS A 395 -15.03 15.25 -6.99
N VAL A 396 -14.30 14.56 -6.12
CA VAL A 396 -14.82 13.95 -4.90
C VAL A 396 -14.11 14.55 -3.69
N THR A 397 -14.88 15.08 -2.74
CA THR A 397 -14.30 15.68 -1.54
C THR A 397 -13.90 14.58 -0.55
N ARG A 398 -12.75 14.71 0.12
CA ARG A 398 -12.37 13.84 1.25
C ARG A 398 -12.28 14.65 2.54
N TRP A 399 -12.88 14.14 3.61
CA TRP A 399 -12.76 14.66 4.96
C TRP A 399 -12.03 13.64 5.83
N SER A 400 -10.79 13.97 6.20
CA SER A 400 -9.90 13.09 6.95
C SER A 400 -8.92 13.90 7.81
N GLY A 401 -8.31 13.24 8.79
CA GLY A 401 -7.16 13.71 9.54
C GLY A 401 -6.11 12.60 9.69
N ALA A 402 -5.05 12.87 10.45
CA ALA A 402 -3.96 11.91 10.69
C ALA A 402 -4.42 10.66 11.45
N ASP A 403 -5.48 10.78 12.26
CA ASP A 403 -6.13 9.69 12.98
C ASP A 403 -7.64 9.93 13.08
N ARG A 404 -8.36 9.02 13.75
CA ARG A 404 -9.82 9.11 13.94
C ARG A 404 -10.27 10.36 14.70
N TYR A 405 -9.43 10.89 15.59
CA TYR A 405 -9.75 12.08 16.38
C TYR A 405 -9.66 13.33 15.49
N ALA A 406 -8.55 13.47 14.77
CA ALA A 406 -8.38 14.51 13.76
C ALA A 406 -9.44 14.41 12.66
N THR A 407 -9.81 13.21 12.20
CA THR A 407 -10.92 13.01 11.25
C THR A 407 -12.24 13.51 11.82
N SER A 408 -12.58 13.19 13.08
CA SER A 408 -13.81 13.70 13.70
C SER A 408 -13.84 15.23 13.81
N ALA A 409 -12.70 15.85 14.14
CA ALA A 409 -12.56 17.30 14.16
C ALA A 409 -12.73 17.92 12.76
N THR A 410 -12.09 17.35 11.73
CA THR A 410 -12.22 17.79 10.34
C THR A 410 -13.66 17.69 9.84
N ILE A 411 -14.36 16.59 10.12
CA ILE A 411 -15.76 16.40 9.73
C ILE A 411 -16.64 17.48 10.38
N SER A 412 -16.39 17.76 11.67
CA SER A 412 -17.08 18.81 12.40
C SER A 412 -16.82 20.20 11.81
N SER A 413 -15.55 20.56 11.57
CA SER A 413 -15.15 21.87 11.07
C SER A 413 -15.65 22.17 9.66
N ARG A 414 -15.89 21.13 8.84
CA ARG A 414 -16.44 21.26 7.49
C ARG A 414 -17.96 21.50 7.46
N THR A 415 -18.64 21.29 8.58
CA THR A 415 -20.11 21.25 8.64
C THR A 415 -20.69 22.27 9.61
N PHE A 416 -20.12 22.39 10.81
CA PHE A 416 -20.71 23.16 11.90
C PHE A 416 -19.97 24.48 12.12
N SER A 417 -20.71 25.58 12.10
CA SER A 417 -20.21 26.90 12.48
C SER A 417 -20.00 27.01 14.00
N PRO A 418 -19.15 27.94 14.49
CA PRO A 418 -19.06 28.27 15.91
C PRO A 418 -20.42 28.63 16.54
N GLY A 419 -20.58 28.36 17.83
CA GLY A 419 -21.78 28.66 18.63
C GLY A 419 -22.86 27.58 18.60
N VAL A 420 -22.50 26.30 18.47
CA VAL A 420 -23.49 25.21 18.42
C VAL A 420 -24.24 25.06 19.75
N ASP A 421 -25.52 24.70 19.70
CA ASP A 421 -26.31 24.49 20.93
C ASP A 421 -25.82 23.29 21.74
N VAL A 422 -25.31 22.25 21.07
CA VAL A 422 -24.78 21.04 21.70
C VAL A 422 -23.65 20.45 20.88
N ALA A 423 -22.58 20.04 21.55
CA ALA A 423 -21.61 19.11 21.00
C ALA A 423 -21.75 17.76 21.70
N TYR A 424 -21.61 16.69 20.93
CA TYR A 424 -21.63 15.33 21.45
C TYR A 424 -20.22 14.77 21.44
N VAL A 425 -19.88 14.00 22.47
CA VAL A 425 -18.58 13.34 22.61
C VAL A 425 -18.79 11.85 22.84
N ALA A 426 -18.02 11.03 22.12
CA ALA A 426 -18.02 9.58 22.28
C ALA A 426 -16.59 9.02 22.29
N SER A 427 -16.46 7.74 22.61
CA SER A 427 -15.16 7.07 22.62
C SER A 427 -14.71 6.76 21.20
N GLY A 428 -13.47 7.12 20.85
CA GLY A 428 -12.83 6.72 19.60
C GLY A 428 -12.41 5.24 19.59
N ASN A 429 -12.45 4.57 20.74
CA ASN A 429 -12.05 3.16 20.90
C ASN A 429 -13.26 2.23 21.03
N VAL A 430 -14.33 2.66 21.72
CA VAL A 430 -15.57 1.89 21.90
C VAL A 430 -16.75 2.65 21.32
N TYR A 431 -17.20 2.21 20.15
CA TYR A 431 -18.01 3.00 19.24
C TYR A 431 -19.52 2.75 19.33
N THR A 432 -19.97 1.75 20.08
CA THR A 432 -21.40 1.36 20.13
C THR A 432 -22.29 2.48 20.65
N ASP A 433 -21.78 3.28 21.59
CA ASP A 433 -22.55 4.35 22.22
C ASP A 433 -22.76 5.53 21.26
N ALA A 434 -21.79 5.77 20.37
CA ALA A 434 -21.88 6.80 19.32
C ALA A 434 -22.96 6.47 18.27
N LEU A 435 -23.24 5.19 18.01
CA LEU A 435 -24.20 4.77 16.97
C LEU A 435 -25.62 5.21 17.31
N SER A 436 -26.06 4.99 18.55
CA SER A 436 -27.38 5.45 19.02
C SER A 436 -27.40 6.95 19.26
N GLY A 437 -26.24 7.57 19.50
CA GLY A 437 -26.09 9.02 19.60
C GLY A 437 -26.15 9.76 18.26
N ALA A 438 -25.76 9.12 17.15
CA ALA A 438 -25.69 9.75 15.84
C ALA A 438 -27.03 10.30 15.31
N PRO A 439 -28.17 9.59 15.44
CA PRO A 439 -29.48 10.14 15.10
C PRO A 439 -29.83 11.40 15.90
N VAL A 440 -29.55 11.39 17.21
CA VAL A 440 -29.79 12.55 18.09
C VAL A 440 -28.93 13.73 17.67
N ALA A 441 -27.65 13.49 17.39
CA ALA A 441 -26.72 14.51 16.93
C ALA A 441 -27.14 15.10 15.57
N GLY A 442 -27.60 14.27 14.63
CA GLY A 442 -28.15 14.71 13.35
C GLY A 442 -29.43 15.56 13.51
N MET A 443 -30.38 15.10 14.34
CA MET A 443 -31.63 15.79 14.64
C MET A 443 -31.40 17.16 15.29
N THR A 444 -30.49 17.23 16.27
CA THR A 444 -30.15 18.45 17.00
C THR A 444 -29.10 19.33 16.29
N ARG A 445 -28.61 18.89 15.12
CA ARG A 445 -27.53 19.54 14.36
C ARG A 445 -26.27 19.80 15.20
N GLY A 446 -25.90 18.84 16.05
CA GLY A 446 -24.65 18.85 16.82
C GLY A 446 -23.59 17.91 16.23
N PRO A 447 -22.29 18.23 16.30
CA PRO A 447 -21.23 17.30 15.91
C PRO A 447 -21.08 16.16 16.93
N ILE A 448 -20.59 15.00 16.47
CA ILE A 448 -19.98 13.97 17.33
C ILE A 448 -18.46 14.04 17.19
N LEU A 449 -17.78 14.39 18.27
CA LEU A 449 -16.33 14.38 18.41
C LEU A 449 -15.87 13.11 19.16
N LEU A 450 -14.72 12.58 18.80
CA LEU A 450 -14.18 11.35 19.39
C LEU A 450 -13.10 11.67 20.43
N THR A 451 -13.04 10.92 21.52
CA THR A 451 -12.01 11.08 22.58
C THR A 451 -11.36 9.75 22.94
N LYS A 452 -10.19 9.81 23.61
CA LYS A 452 -9.59 8.64 24.26
C LYS A 452 -10.34 8.36 25.58
N ALA A 453 -10.06 7.22 26.20
CA ALA A 453 -10.74 6.84 27.44
C ALA A 453 -10.41 7.78 28.62
N ASP A 454 -9.20 8.33 28.66
CA ASP A 454 -8.64 9.07 29.80
C ASP A 454 -8.20 10.51 29.45
N SER A 455 -8.31 10.91 28.18
CA SER A 455 -7.78 12.17 27.68
C SER A 455 -8.55 12.70 26.47
N VAL A 456 -8.61 14.04 26.36
CA VAL A 456 -9.12 14.75 25.18
C VAL A 456 -7.94 15.06 24.25
N PRO A 457 -7.87 14.47 23.04
CA PRO A 457 -6.79 14.77 22.09
C PRO A 457 -6.77 16.23 21.63
N ASP A 458 -5.59 16.77 21.30
CA ASP A 458 -5.43 18.17 20.92
C ASP A 458 -6.34 18.63 19.75
N PRO A 459 -6.55 17.85 18.67
CA PRO A 459 -7.50 18.24 17.62
C PRO A 459 -8.93 18.45 18.13
N ILE A 460 -9.32 17.72 19.17
CA ILE A 460 -10.65 17.78 19.79
C ILE A 460 -10.73 18.96 20.75
N VAL A 461 -9.67 19.25 21.49
CA VAL A 461 -9.58 20.48 22.30
C VAL A 461 -9.73 21.71 21.41
N ALA A 462 -8.98 21.76 20.30
CA ALA A 462 -9.05 22.87 19.34
C ALA A 462 -10.46 23.00 18.74
N GLU A 463 -11.07 21.89 18.35
CA GLU A 463 -12.40 21.89 17.75
C GLU A 463 -13.50 22.27 18.74
N LEU A 464 -13.44 21.80 20.00
CA LEU A 464 -14.37 22.20 21.05
C LEU A 464 -14.30 23.71 21.33
N ARG A 465 -13.10 24.30 21.34
CA ARG A 465 -12.92 25.76 21.46
C ARG A 465 -13.52 26.50 20.28
N ARG A 466 -13.26 26.02 19.05
CA ARG A 466 -13.81 26.62 17.82
C ARG A 466 -15.33 26.57 17.80
N LEU A 467 -15.90 25.42 18.15
CA LEU A 467 -17.35 25.19 18.18
C LEU A 467 -18.05 26.01 19.26
N ASN A 468 -17.38 26.32 20.37
CA ASN A 468 -17.94 27.06 21.51
C ASN A 468 -19.37 26.59 21.88
N PRO A 469 -19.54 25.30 22.26
CA PRO A 469 -20.86 24.72 22.45
C PRO A 469 -21.55 25.24 23.73
N LYS A 470 -22.87 25.42 23.71
CA LYS A 470 -23.63 25.82 24.92
C LYS A 470 -23.71 24.71 25.98
N LYS A 471 -23.63 23.44 25.56
CA LYS A 471 -23.51 22.26 26.44
C LYS A 471 -22.79 21.13 25.71
N VAL A 472 -22.22 20.20 26.47
CA VAL A 472 -21.61 18.99 25.93
C VAL A 472 -22.29 17.75 26.50
N VAL A 473 -22.62 16.80 25.64
CA VAL A 473 -23.18 15.50 26.05
C VAL A 473 -22.19 14.40 25.72
N VAL A 474 -21.83 13.61 26.72
CA VAL A 474 -20.93 12.46 26.57
C VAL A 474 -21.75 11.17 26.48
N PHE A 475 -21.58 10.43 25.40
CA PHE A 475 -22.15 9.10 25.21
C PHE A 475 -21.17 8.03 25.71
N GLY A 476 -21.64 7.18 26.61
CA GLY A 476 -20.89 6.03 27.12
C GLY A 476 -20.51 6.14 28.58
N GLY A 477 -20.31 4.97 29.20
CA GLY A 477 -20.02 4.85 30.63
C GLY A 477 -18.58 5.21 31.00
N THR A 478 -18.29 5.20 32.30
CA THR A 478 -16.95 5.48 32.84
C THR A 478 -15.88 4.48 32.39
N ALA A 479 -16.29 3.27 32.00
CA ALA A 479 -15.42 2.24 31.44
C ALA A 479 -14.85 2.60 30.05
N THR A 480 -15.51 3.48 29.29
CA THR A 480 -15.11 3.85 27.92
C THR A 480 -14.66 5.29 27.81
N ILE A 481 -15.15 6.17 28.70
CA ILE A 481 -14.77 7.57 28.84
C ILE A 481 -14.80 7.93 30.34
N GLN A 482 -13.63 8.12 30.95
CA GLN A 482 -13.49 8.44 32.37
C GLN A 482 -14.02 9.84 32.71
N ASP A 483 -14.32 10.09 33.98
CA ASP A 483 -14.83 11.40 34.44
C ASP A 483 -13.78 12.53 34.34
N SER A 484 -12.49 12.17 34.29
CA SER A 484 -11.40 13.10 33.99
C SER A 484 -11.57 13.76 32.62
N VAL A 485 -12.08 13.03 31.62
CA VAL A 485 -12.35 13.56 30.28
C VAL A 485 -13.47 14.59 30.31
N LEU A 486 -14.55 14.36 31.07
CA LEU A 486 -15.64 15.33 31.24
C LEU A 486 -15.14 16.62 31.90
N THR A 487 -14.29 16.48 32.91
CA THR A 487 -13.65 17.61 33.59
C THR A 487 -12.77 18.41 32.63
N GLN A 488 -11.96 17.73 31.81
CA GLN A 488 -11.15 18.38 30.77
C GLN A 488 -12.01 19.13 29.75
N ILE A 489 -13.09 18.51 29.26
CA ILE A 489 -14.02 19.14 28.32
C ILE A 489 -14.67 20.39 28.93
N GLY A 490 -15.14 20.29 30.19
CA GLY A 490 -15.71 21.40 30.92
C GLY A 490 -14.72 22.57 31.07
N ASN A 491 -13.47 22.28 31.42
CA ASN A 491 -12.42 23.29 31.53
C ASN A 491 -12.07 23.93 30.17
N VAL A 492 -12.12 23.17 29.08
CA VAL A 492 -11.82 23.66 27.73
C VAL A 492 -12.94 24.56 27.18
N THR A 493 -14.20 24.22 27.47
CA THR A 493 -15.38 24.85 26.86
C THR A 493 -16.05 25.89 27.76
N GLY A 494 -15.92 25.77 29.08
CA GLY A 494 -16.74 26.52 30.05
C GLY A 494 -18.22 26.10 30.08
N ALA A 495 -18.60 25.06 29.34
CA ALA A 495 -19.99 24.62 29.19
C ALA A 495 -20.35 23.48 30.16
N PRO A 496 -21.63 23.31 30.55
CA PRO A 496 -22.08 22.15 31.30
C PRO A 496 -21.86 20.86 30.49
N VAL A 497 -21.29 19.85 31.15
CA VAL A 497 -21.01 18.53 30.56
C VAL A 497 -21.85 17.46 31.26
N THR A 498 -22.65 16.70 30.50
CA THR A 498 -23.52 15.64 31.04
C THR A 498 -23.24 14.29 30.38
N ARG A 499 -23.31 13.20 31.15
CA ARG A 499 -23.13 11.84 30.63
C ARG A 499 -24.48 11.16 30.40
N TRP A 500 -24.67 10.54 29.24
CA TRP A 500 -25.77 9.63 28.95
C TRP A 500 -25.21 8.21 28.73
N SER A 501 -25.50 7.31 29.66
CA SER A 501 -24.97 5.94 29.66
C SER A 501 -25.84 4.98 30.47
N GLY A 502 -25.75 3.69 30.14
CA GLY A 502 -26.24 2.59 30.97
C GLY A 502 -25.13 1.56 31.26
N PRO A 503 -25.46 0.46 31.97
CA PRO A 503 -24.50 -0.61 32.29
C PRO A 503 -23.98 -1.37 31.06
N ASP A 504 -24.70 -1.32 29.94
CA ASP A 504 -24.32 -1.90 28.66
C ASP A 504 -24.79 -1.02 27.49
N ARG A 505 -24.37 -1.39 26.27
CA ARG A 505 -24.72 -0.68 25.03
C ARG A 505 -26.23 -0.59 24.76
N PHE A 506 -27.00 -1.58 25.20
CA PHE A 506 -28.44 -1.62 24.99
C PHE A 506 -29.11 -0.58 25.89
N SER A 507 -28.74 -0.59 27.17
CA SER A 507 -29.21 0.36 28.17
C SER A 507 -28.73 1.79 27.88
N THR A 508 -27.51 1.96 27.35
CA THR A 508 -27.05 3.25 26.82
C THR A 508 -27.92 3.72 25.66
N SER A 509 -28.26 2.87 24.68
CA SER A 509 -29.15 3.25 23.58
C SER A 509 -30.55 3.66 24.06
N ALA A 510 -31.10 2.94 25.05
CA ALA A 510 -32.37 3.28 25.68
C ALA A 510 -32.30 4.63 26.42
N GLN A 511 -31.21 4.91 27.16
CA GLN A 511 -31.00 6.18 27.85
C GLN A 511 -30.84 7.35 26.89
N ILE A 512 -30.09 7.19 25.81
CA ILE A 512 -29.96 8.22 24.76
C ILE A 512 -31.35 8.54 24.17
N SER A 513 -32.16 7.50 23.92
CA SER A 513 -33.52 7.66 23.40
C SER A 513 -34.44 8.36 24.41
N ALA A 514 -34.44 7.94 25.67
CA ALA A 514 -35.27 8.52 26.73
C ALA A 514 -34.99 10.00 26.97
N ASN A 515 -33.74 10.44 26.83
CA ASN A 515 -33.34 11.84 26.99
C ASN A 515 -33.66 12.72 25.77
N SER A 516 -33.99 12.12 24.62
CA SER A 516 -34.05 12.84 23.33
C SER A 516 -35.40 12.78 22.63
N TYR A 517 -36.20 11.73 22.86
CA TYR A 517 -37.44 11.49 22.13
C TYR A 517 -38.66 11.37 23.05
N PRO A 518 -39.76 12.08 22.74
CA PRO A 518 -41.03 11.91 23.45
C PRO A 518 -41.69 10.57 23.10
N ALA A 519 -42.78 10.24 23.79
CA ALA A 519 -43.67 9.16 23.37
C ALA A 519 -44.42 9.51 22.08
N GLY A 520 -44.88 8.49 21.34
CA GLY A 520 -45.62 8.63 20.09
C GLY A 520 -44.74 8.90 18.86
N VAL A 521 -43.51 8.38 18.83
CA VAL A 521 -42.60 8.60 17.69
C VAL A 521 -43.14 7.94 16.41
N GLY A 522 -42.92 8.57 15.26
CA GLY A 522 -43.38 8.03 13.99
C GLY A 522 -42.71 6.70 13.62
N THR A 523 -41.38 6.62 13.73
CA THR A 523 -40.61 5.39 13.48
C THR A 523 -39.53 5.20 14.53
N ALA A 524 -39.40 3.99 15.06
CA ALA A 524 -38.21 3.56 15.81
C ALA A 524 -37.36 2.65 14.93
N TYR A 525 -36.05 2.87 14.92
CA TYR A 525 -35.10 2.09 14.15
C TYR A 525 -34.37 1.12 15.05
N ILE A 526 -34.22 -0.12 14.60
CA ILE A 526 -33.58 -1.21 15.35
C ILE A 526 -32.34 -1.66 14.60
N ALA A 527 -31.22 -1.74 15.31
CA ALA A 527 -29.98 -2.29 14.79
C ALA A 527 -29.36 -3.29 15.78
N SER A 528 -28.41 -4.10 15.31
CA SER A 528 -27.72 -5.06 16.16
C SER A 528 -26.70 -4.32 17.05
N GLY A 529 -26.73 -4.57 18.35
CA GLY A 529 -25.67 -4.13 19.27
C GLY A 529 -24.40 -4.97 19.18
N ARG A 530 -24.42 -6.05 18.38
CA ARG A 530 -23.28 -6.95 18.13
C ARG A 530 -22.60 -6.66 16.80
N VAL A 531 -23.39 -6.40 15.75
CA VAL A 531 -22.91 -6.09 14.39
C VAL A 531 -23.43 -4.73 13.96
N PHE A 532 -22.55 -3.74 13.99
CA PHE A 532 -22.92 -2.32 13.94
C PHE A 532 -22.87 -1.69 12.54
N THR A 533 -22.39 -2.42 11.53
CA THR A 533 -22.22 -1.85 10.17
C THR A 533 -23.52 -1.35 9.58
N ASP A 534 -24.63 -2.01 9.88
CA ASP A 534 -25.93 -1.69 9.33
C ASP A 534 -26.53 -0.45 10.00
N ALA A 535 -26.17 -0.20 11.27
CA ALA A 535 -26.55 1.01 12.00
C ALA A 535 -25.89 2.27 11.41
N LEU A 536 -24.69 2.17 10.83
CA LEU A 536 -23.94 3.32 10.30
C LEU A 536 -24.65 3.98 9.11
N SER A 537 -25.17 3.18 8.17
CA SER A 537 -25.95 3.65 7.03
C SER A 537 -27.40 3.99 7.41
N GLY A 538 -27.91 3.39 8.49
CA GLY A 538 -29.24 3.66 9.04
C GLY A 538 -29.35 4.94 9.88
N ALA A 539 -28.30 5.32 10.60
CA ALA A 539 -28.31 6.48 11.50
C ALA A 539 -28.65 7.81 10.80
N PRO A 540 -28.16 8.12 9.57
CA PRO A 540 -28.61 9.30 8.83
C PRO A 540 -30.11 9.28 8.51
N VAL A 541 -30.69 8.10 8.25
CA VAL A 541 -32.13 7.97 8.04
C VAL A 541 -32.88 8.31 9.32
N ALA A 542 -32.45 7.76 10.45
CA ALA A 542 -33.07 8.03 11.74
C ALA A 542 -32.96 9.50 12.15
N GLY A 543 -31.80 10.12 11.92
CA GLY A 543 -31.58 11.54 12.21
C GLY A 543 -32.40 12.48 11.34
N LYS A 544 -32.71 12.13 10.08
CA LYS A 544 -33.54 12.96 9.20
C LYS A 544 -35.05 12.77 9.39
N THR A 545 -35.48 11.69 10.04
CA THR A 545 -36.89 11.36 10.31
C THR A 545 -37.25 11.51 11.79
N ASP A 546 -36.36 12.11 12.59
CA ASP A 546 -36.52 12.33 14.02
C ASP A 546 -36.87 11.04 14.80
N GLY A 547 -36.30 9.91 14.38
CA GLY A 547 -36.52 8.60 14.99
C GLY A 547 -35.31 8.12 15.82
N PRO A 548 -35.50 7.42 16.94
CA PRO A 548 -34.41 6.82 17.70
C PRO A 548 -33.82 5.59 16.99
N VAL A 549 -32.51 5.33 17.21
CA VAL A 549 -31.88 4.03 16.92
C VAL A 549 -31.64 3.29 18.24
N LEU A 550 -32.37 2.20 18.43
CA LEU A 550 -32.23 1.30 19.57
C LEU A 550 -31.45 0.05 19.17
N LEU A 551 -30.62 -0.45 20.08
CA LEU A 551 -29.78 -1.62 19.84
C LEU A 551 -30.41 -2.86 20.46
N VAL A 552 -30.49 -3.96 19.72
CA VAL A 552 -30.94 -5.27 20.24
C VAL A 552 -29.83 -6.31 20.15
N ASP A 553 -29.96 -7.41 20.90
CA ASP A 553 -29.05 -8.55 20.76
C ASP A 553 -29.50 -9.43 19.58
N THR A 554 -28.65 -10.37 19.15
CA THR A 554 -28.93 -11.20 17.97
C THR A 554 -30.23 -11.99 18.10
N ASN A 555 -30.50 -12.53 19.30
CA ASN A 555 -31.61 -13.45 19.54
C ASN A 555 -32.60 -12.97 20.61
N SER A 556 -32.46 -11.74 21.10
CA SER A 556 -33.34 -11.21 22.14
C SER A 556 -33.51 -9.69 22.06
N VAL A 557 -34.67 -9.21 22.49
CA VAL A 557 -34.89 -7.80 22.81
C VAL A 557 -34.56 -7.62 24.30
N PRO A 558 -33.47 -6.92 24.66
CA PRO A 558 -33.12 -6.68 26.06
C PRO A 558 -34.24 -5.93 26.80
N SER A 559 -34.39 -6.17 28.10
CA SER A 559 -35.47 -5.58 28.91
C SER A 559 -35.46 -4.05 28.90
N SER A 560 -34.28 -3.42 28.86
CA SER A 560 -34.13 -1.97 28.73
C SER A 560 -34.69 -1.43 27.41
N ILE A 561 -34.57 -2.19 26.33
CA ILE A 561 -35.10 -1.85 25.00
C ILE A 561 -36.60 -2.09 24.93
N ALA A 562 -37.08 -3.19 25.50
CA ALA A 562 -38.51 -3.48 25.63
C ALA A 562 -39.25 -2.36 26.38
N ALA A 563 -38.69 -1.93 27.52
CA ALA A 563 -39.23 -0.82 28.31
C ALA A 563 -39.23 0.50 27.51
N GLU A 564 -38.16 0.77 26.78
CA GLU A 564 -38.05 1.99 25.98
C GLU A 564 -39.02 1.99 24.79
N LEU A 565 -39.19 0.86 24.09
CA LEU A 565 -40.20 0.72 23.03
C LEU A 565 -41.62 0.91 23.57
N ALA A 566 -41.92 0.38 24.75
CA ALA A 566 -43.22 0.58 25.41
C ALA A 566 -43.47 2.05 25.79
N ARG A 567 -42.41 2.80 26.17
CA ARG A 567 -42.47 4.23 26.43
C ARG A 567 -42.67 5.03 25.14
N LEU A 568 -41.87 4.73 24.11
CA LEU A 568 -41.87 5.42 22.83
C LEU A 568 -43.15 5.22 22.03
N LYS A 569 -43.81 4.07 22.14
CA LYS A 569 -45.03 3.70 21.37
C LYS A 569 -44.90 4.04 19.88
N PRO A 570 -43.91 3.47 19.16
CA PRO A 570 -43.67 3.82 17.76
C PRO A 570 -44.81 3.35 16.85
N ASN A 571 -45.20 4.18 15.87
CA ASN A 571 -46.18 3.74 14.86
C ASN A 571 -45.62 2.65 13.94
N ARG A 572 -44.29 2.70 13.70
CA ARG A 572 -43.56 1.79 12.83
C ARG A 572 -42.20 1.45 13.43
N ILE A 573 -41.77 0.21 13.22
CA ILE A 573 -40.41 -0.24 13.51
C ILE A 573 -39.71 -0.62 12.20
N VAL A 574 -38.47 -0.16 12.03
CA VAL A 574 -37.62 -0.53 10.90
C VAL A 574 -36.35 -1.20 11.42
N ILE A 575 -36.08 -2.41 10.97
CA ILE A 575 -34.89 -3.19 11.31
C ILE A 575 -33.82 -2.96 10.25
N PHE A 576 -32.64 -2.51 10.67
CA PHE A 576 -31.44 -2.45 9.85
C PHE A 576 -30.61 -3.73 10.06
N GLY A 577 -30.41 -4.49 8.98
CA GLY A 577 -29.58 -5.69 9.00
C GLY A 577 -30.34 -7.00 8.84
N GLY A 578 -29.61 -8.03 8.40
CA GLY A 578 -30.15 -9.34 8.06
C GLY A 578 -30.55 -10.19 9.27
N SER A 579 -31.20 -11.33 9.01
CA SER A 579 -31.63 -12.27 10.05
C SER A 579 -30.49 -12.94 10.81
N SER A 580 -29.26 -12.91 10.27
CA SER A 580 -28.05 -13.42 10.93
C SER A 580 -27.56 -12.52 12.07
N THR A 581 -27.89 -11.23 12.06
CA THR A 581 -27.47 -10.26 13.09
C THR A 581 -28.61 -9.84 14.01
N ILE A 582 -29.86 -9.97 13.54
CA ILE A 582 -31.11 -9.75 14.29
C ILE A 582 -32.11 -10.81 13.83
N SER A 583 -32.34 -11.85 14.64
CA SER A 583 -33.14 -13.01 14.25
C SER A 583 -34.59 -12.68 13.91
N THR A 584 -35.26 -13.59 13.20
CA THR A 584 -36.70 -13.50 12.93
C THR A 584 -37.53 -13.58 14.21
N GLY A 585 -37.02 -14.23 15.27
CA GLY A 585 -37.65 -14.23 16.59
C GLY A 585 -37.64 -12.86 17.26
N VAL A 586 -36.55 -12.10 17.11
CA VAL A 586 -36.50 -10.70 17.54
C VAL A 586 -37.50 -9.85 16.75
N GLU A 587 -37.55 -10.01 15.43
CA GLU A 587 -38.52 -9.33 14.56
C GLU A 587 -39.97 -9.61 14.96
N ALA A 588 -40.32 -10.86 15.25
CA ALA A 588 -41.63 -11.23 15.74
C ALA A 588 -41.95 -10.58 17.10
N THR A 589 -40.97 -10.51 18.01
CA THR A 589 -41.11 -9.85 19.31
C THR A 589 -41.37 -8.35 19.15
N LEU A 590 -40.69 -7.69 18.21
CA LEU A 590 -40.87 -6.27 17.92
C LEU A 590 -42.29 -5.95 17.41
N GLY A 591 -42.97 -6.92 16.80
CA GLY A 591 -44.36 -6.78 16.34
C GLY A 591 -45.37 -6.49 17.45
N SER A 592 -45.01 -6.72 18.71
CA SER A 592 -45.85 -6.33 19.86
C SER A 592 -45.80 -4.83 20.20
N TYR A 593 -44.85 -4.08 19.64
CA TYR A 593 -44.61 -2.66 19.97
C TYR A 593 -45.03 -1.67 18.88
N ALA A 594 -45.33 -2.13 17.66
CA ALA A 594 -45.74 -1.29 16.54
C ALA A 594 -46.66 -2.03 15.58
N ALA A 595 -47.51 -1.28 14.85
CA ALA A 595 -48.43 -1.84 13.87
C ALA A 595 -47.73 -2.38 12.60
N SER A 596 -46.51 -1.91 12.32
CA SER A 596 -45.71 -2.33 11.17
C SER A 596 -44.25 -2.51 11.58
N VAL A 597 -43.70 -3.68 11.29
CA VAL A 597 -42.28 -3.99 11.39
C VAL A 597 -41.78 -4.34 10.01
N VAL A 598 -40.73 -3.65 9.53
CA VAL A 598 -40.10 -3.97 8.25
C VAL A 598 -38.60 -4.12 8.41
N ARG A 599 -37.99 -4.96 7.57
CA ARG A 599 -36.55 -5.18 7.55
C ARG A 599 -35.94 -4.64 6.27
N TRP A 600 -34.88 -3.83 6.42
CA TRP A 600 -34.05 -3.35 5.33
C TRP A 600 -32.66 -3.96 5.46
N SER A 601 -32.35 -4.88 4.56
CA SER A 601 -31.12 -5.67 4.61
C SER A 601 -30.70 -6.17 3.23
N GLY A 602 -29.42 -6.49 3.09
CA GLY A 602 -28.86 -7.25 1.98
C GLY A 602 -27.97 -8.39 2.49
N PRO A 603 -27.39 -9.21 1.58
CA PRO A 603 -26.49 -10.31 1.94
C PRO A 603 -25.21 -9.86 2.67
N ASP A 604 -24.82 -8.59 2.54
CA ASP A 604 -23.66 -8.01 3.23
C ASP A 604 -23.92 -6.55 3.66
N ARG A 605 -22.93 -5.94 4.30
CA ARG A 605 -22.99 -4.54 4.79
C ARG A 605 -23.11 -3.50 3.66
N PHE A 606 -22.56 -3.80 2.48
CA PHE A 606 -22.55 -2.88 1.36
C PHE A 606 -23.94 -2.83 0.72
N THR A 607 -24.49 -4.00 0.41
CA THR A 607 -25.87 -4.19 -0.08
C THR A 607 -26.93 -3.78 0.96
N THR A 608 -26.66 -3.96 2.26
CA THR A 608 -27.54 -3.40 3.30
C THR A 608 -27.55 -1.88 3.26
N SER A 609 -26.40 -1.22 3.07
CA SER A 609 -26.35 0.24 2.94
C SER A 609 -27.13 0.78 1.73
N THR A 610 -27.12 0.06 0.61
CA THR A 610 -27.89 0.44 -0.58
C THR A 610 -29.38 0.14 -0.42
N ALA A 611 -29.75 -0.93 0.28
CA ALA A 611 -31.15 -1.24 0.61
C ALA A 611 -31.76 -0.17 1.53
N ILE A 612 -31.02 0.29 2.55
CA ILE A 612 -31.45 1.41 3.40
C ILE A 612 -31.63 2.69 2.57
N THR A 613 -30.69 2.95 1.66
CA THR A 613 -30.69 4.17 0.86
C THR A 613 -31.83 4.19 -0.16
N SER A 614 -32.08 3.09 -0.86
CA SER A 614 -33.15 2.98 -1.87
C SER A 614 -34.55 3.12 -1.26
N GLN A 615 -34.74 2.63 -0.03
CA GLN A 615 -36.00 2.75 0.70
C GLN A 615 -36.25 4.15 1.30
N SER A 616 -35.18 4.96 1.44
CA SER A 616 -35.24 6.19 2.23
C SER A 616 -34.94 7.46 1.45
N TYR A 617 -34.25 7.40 0.32
CA TYR A 617 -33.77 8.58 -0.42
C TYR A 617 -34.24 8.56 -1.87
N ALA A 618 -34.97 9.61 -2.25
CA ALA A 618 -35.33 9.91 -3.62
C ALA A 618 -34.10 10.42 -4.41
N ALA A 619 -34.14 10.29 -5.73
CA ALA A 619 -33.15 10.85 -6.64
C ALA A 619 -33.73 12.08 -7.38
N PRO A 620 -32.92 13.07 -7.76
CA PRO A 620 -31.49 13.19 -7.45
C PRO A 620 -31.23 13.57 -5.99
N THR A 621 -30.02 13.31 -5.50
CA THR A 621 -29.57 13.74 -4.17
C THR A 621 -28.50 14.83 -4.28
N ASP A 622 -28.46 15.74 -3.31
CA ASP A 622 -27.43 16.78 -3.31
C ASP A 622 -26.05 16.21 -2.96
N THR A 623 -25.92 15.66 -1.75
CA THR A 623 -24.67 15.12 -1.21
C THR A 623 -24.86 13.66 -0.80
N VAL A 624 -23.96 12.79 -1.24
CA VAL A 624 -23.81 11.41 -0.75
C VAL A 624 -22.49 11.28 0.00
N TYR A 625 -22.53 10.64 1.16
CA TYR A 625 -21.35 10.36 1.96
C TYR A 625 -20.92 8.90 1.79
N ILE A 626 -19.61 8.67 1.65
CA ILE A 626 -19.03 7.33 1.53
C ILE A 626 -18.15 7.07 2.74
N ALA A 627 -18.39 5.94 3.39
CA ALA A 627 -17.64 5.48 4.54
C ALA A 627 -17.11 4.05 4.33
N SER A 628 -16.07 3.67 5.06
CA SER A 628 -15.56 2.30 5.01
C SER A 628 -16.50 1.33 5.72
N GLY A 629 -16.88 0.25 5.03
CA GLY A 629 -17.55 -0.90 5.65
C GLY A 629 -16.58 -1.82 6.40
N ARG A 630 -15.28 -1.54 6.36
CA ARG A 630 -14.21 -2.32 7.03
C ARG A 630 -13.66 -1.61 8.28
N VAL A 631 -13.46 -0.29 8.20
CA VAL A 631 -12.90 0.53 9.29
C VAL A 631 -13.86 1.67 9.64
N TYR A 632 -14.55 1.54 10.76
CA TYR A 632 -15.81 2.26 10.98
C TYR A 632 -15.67 3.60 11.69
N THR A 633 -14.50 3.87 12.27
CA THR A 633 -14.29 5.00 13.19
C THR A 633 -14.52 6.34 12.53
N ASP A 634 -14.17 6.46 11.25
CA ASP A 634 -14.30 7.69 10.47
C ASP A 634 -15.77 7.99 10.14
N ALA A 635 -16.60 6.95 10.03
CA ALA A 635 -18.01 7.04 9.69
C ALA A 635 -18.88 7.55 10.86
N LEU A 636 -18.46 7.33 12.11
CA LEU A 636 -19.23 7.66 13.31
C LEU A 636 -19.50 9.15 13.43
N SER A 637 -18.50 9.98 13.14
CA SER A 637 -18.64 11.44 13.13
C SER A 637 -19.33 11.97 11.88
N GLY A 638 -19.36 11.18 10.79
CA GLY A 638 -20.05 11.53 9.56
C GLY A 638 -21.55 11.25 9.55
N ALA A 639 -22.03 10.25 10.30
CA ALA A 639 -23.46 9.93 10.39
C ALA A 639 -24.34 11.09 10.89
N PRO A 640 -23.98 11.83 11.95
CA PRO A 640 -24.69 13.05 12.36
C PRO A 640 -24.77 14.09 11.25
N VAL A 641 -23.65 14.30 10.52
CA VAL A 641 -23.58 15.27 9.43
C VAL A 641 -24.50 14.86 8.29
N ALA A 642 -24.44 13.59 7.89
CA ALA A 642 -25.31 13.04 6.86
C ALA A 642 -26.80 13.16 7.23
N GLY A 643 -27.17 12.89 8.49
CA GLY A 643 -28.52 13.12 9.00
C GLY A 643 -28.93 14.61 8.95
N ALA A 644 -28.06 15.50 9.44
CA ALA A 644 -28.32 16.95 9.48
C ALA A 644 -28.44 17.57 8.08
N THR A 645 -27.64 17.11 7.12
CA THR A 645 -27.70 17.55 5.71
C THR A 645 -28.65 16.71 4.86
N LYS A 646 -29.37 15.74 5.45
CA LYS A 646 -30.31 14.83 4.78
C LYS A 646 -29.69 14.04 3.60
N GLY A 647 -28.39 13.73 3.66
CA GLY A 647 -27.68 12.91 2.68
C GLY A 647 -27.52 11.46 3.16
N PRO A 648 -27.50 10.45 2.27
CA PRO A 648 -27.25 9.08 2.68
C PRO A 648 -25.77 8.81 2.97
N ILE A 649 -25.51 7.78 3.78
CA ILE A 649 -24.19 7.13 3.87
C ILE A 649 -24.25 5.78 3.16
N LEU A 650 -23.39 5.60 2.17
CA LEU A 650 -23.12 4.30 1.56
C LEU A 650 -21.78 3.77 2.07
N LEU A 651 -21.70 2.44 2.23
CA LEU A 651 -20.48 1.78 2.68
C LEU A 651 -19.71 1.21 1.49
N SER A 652 -18.40 1.40 1.46
CA SER A 652 -17.51 0.83 0.45
C SER A 652 -16.45 -0.07 1.10
N ASP A 653 -15.86 -0.98 0.32
CA ASP A 653 -14.65 -1.68 0.73
C ASP A 653 -13.44 -0.73 0.72
N THR A 654 -12.35 -1.11 1.39
CA THR A 654 -11.16 -0.25 1.55
C THR A 654 -10.51 0.07 0.21
N THR A 655 -10.38 -0.92 -0.68
CA THR A 655 -9.62 -0.78 -1.94
C THR A 655 -10.47 -0.90 -3.20
N ARG A 656 -11.74 -1.30 -3.07
CA ARG A 656 -12.67 -1.50 -4.21
C ARG A 656 -14.03 -0.88 -3.92
N LEU A 657 -14.60 -0.19 -4.90
CA LEU A 657 -15.99 0.24 -4.89
C LEU A 657 -16.90 -0.94 -5.23
N PRO A 658 -17.79 -1.42 -4.33
CA PRO A 658 -18.68 -2.54 -4.63
C PRO A 658 -19.71 -2.19 -5.72
N ASP A 659 -20.02 -3.15 -6.59
CA ASP A 659 -20.91 -2.93 -7.75
C ASP A 659 -22.32 -2.48 -7.33
N ALA A 660 -22.82 -2.97 -6.19
CA ALA A 660 -24.09 -2.54 -5.62
C ALA A 660 -24.08 -1.05 -5.23
N VAL A 661 -22.95 -0.56 -4.71
CA VAL A 661 -22.78 0.84 -4.30
C VAL A 661 -22.67 1.74 -5.52
N ALA A 662 -21.91 1.31 -6.54
CA ALA A 662 -21.84 1.96 -7.84
C ALA A 662 -23.24 2.09 -8.50
N THR A 663 -24.03 1.01 -8.47
CA THR A 663 -25.41 1.02 -9.00
C THR A 663 -26.29 2.01 -8.25
N GLU A 664 -26.19 2.04 -6.93
CA GLU A 664 -26.99 2.96 -6.11
C GLU A 664 -26.56 4.43 -6.31
N LEU A 665 -25.28 4.71 -6.48
CA LEU A 665 -24.79 6.05 -6.84
C LEU A 665 -25.31 6.51 -8.21
N ALA A 666 -25.36 5.61 -9.19
CA ALA A 666 -25.95 5.91 -10.50
C ALA A 666 -27.45 6.24 -10.41
N ARG A 667 -28.20 5.58 -9.50
CA ARG A 667 -29.60 5.91 -9.20
C ARG A 667 -29.71 7.28 -8.54
N LEU A 668 -28.89 7.55 -7.53
CA LEU A 668 -28.94 8.75 -6.70
C LEU A 668 -28.51 10.02 -7.42
N LYS A 669 -27.67 9.92 -8.46
CA LYS A 669 -27.13 11.04 -9.25
C LYS A 669 -26.65 12.21 -8.38
N PRO A 670 -25.71 11.98 -7.44
CA PRO A 670 -25.32 13.00 -6.49
C PRO A 670 -24.61 14.18 -7.15
N SER A 671 -24.95 15.41 -6.75
CA SER A 671 -24.15 16.58 -7.15
C SER A 671 -22.82 16.72 -6.43
N ARG A 672 -22.69 16.06 -5.27
CA ARG A 672 -21.47 16.02 -4.47
C ARG A 672 -21.31 14.65 -3.82
N ILE A 673 -20.11 14.11 -3.86
CA ILE A 673 -19.72 12.92 -3.08
C ILE A 673 -18.65 13.32 -2.08
N VAL A 674 -18.81 12.88 -0.83
CA VAL A 674 -17.88 13.14 0.28
C VAL A 674 -17.39 11.82 0.86
N VAL A 675 -16.09 11.56 0.78
CA VAL A 675 -15.42 10.44 1.44
C VAL A 675 -15.11 10.81 2.89
N LEU A 676 -15.53 9.96 3.83
CA LEU A 676 -15.31 10.08 5.26
C LEU A 676 -14.18 9.13 5.68
N GLY A 677 -13.00 9.69 5.94
CA GLY A 677 -11.83 8.90 6.35
C GLY A 677 -10.60 9.06 5.45
N GLY A 678 -9.46 8.63 5.97
CA GLY A 678 -8.17 8.67 5.29
C GLY A 678 -7.99 7.57 4.24
N GLU A 679 -6.84 7.59 3.55
CA GLU A 679 -6.52 6.60 2.51
C GLU A 679 -6.50 5.15 3.03
N ASN A 680 -6.03 4.95 4.27
CA ASN A 680 -5.97 3.63 4.89
C ASN A 680 -7.35 3.01 5.17
N THR A 681 -8.42 3.82 5.19
CA THR A 681 -9.79 3.34 5.41
C THR A 681 -10.59 3.27 4.12
N LEU A 682 -10.36 4.21 3.20
CA LEU A 682 -10.87 4.22 1.82
C LEU A 682 -9.78 4.74 0.89
N SER A 683 -9.25 3.88 0.03
CA SER A 683 -8.12 4.21 -0.84
C SER A 683 -8.43 5.37 -1.80
N TYR A 684 -7.38 6.02 -2.31
CA TYR A 684 -7.56 6.99 -3.39
C TYR A 684 -8.11 6.34 -4.67
N GLY A 685 -7.89 5.04 -4.89
CA GLY A 685 -8.52 4.30 -5.98
C GLY A 685 -10.06 4.27 -5.86
N VAL A 686 -10.58 4.04 -4.64
CA VAL A 686 -12.04 4.13 -4.39
C VAL A 686 -12.54 5.56 -4.60
N GLN A 687 -11.83 6.57 -4.07
CA GLN A 687 -12.22 7.97 -4.27
C GLN A 687 -12.25 8.36 -5.76
N ALA A 688 -11.29 7.91 -6.55
CA ALA A 688 -11.25 8.17 -7.97
C ALA A 688 -12.38 7.45 -8.72
N ALA A 689 -12.71 6.20 -8.36
CA ALA A 689 -13.85 5.47 -8.94
C ALA A 689 -15.20 6.19 -8.68
N LEU A 690 -15.36 6.81 -7.50
CA LEU A 690 -16.55 7.60 -7.16
C LEU A 690 -16.73 8.82 -8.08
N SER A 691 -15.66 9.34 -8.68
CA SER A 691 -15.69 10.54 -9.52
C SER A 691 -16.57 10.40 -10.77
N ALA A 692 -16.81 9.16 -11.22
CA ALA A 692 -17.70 8.85 -12.34
C ALA A 692 -19.19 9.08 -12.03
N TYR A 693 -19.56 9.19 -10.74
CA TYR A 693 -20.95 9.31 -10.30
C TYR A 693 -21.34 10.72 -9.84
N VAL A 694 -20.39 11.65 -9.82
CA VAL A 694 -20.68 13.06 -9.51
C VAL A 694 -21.35 13.70 -10.73
N THR A 695 -22.60 14.12 -10.58
CA THR A 695 -23.39 14.76 -11.64
C THR A 695 -23.45 16.27 -11.36
N PRO A 696 -22.76 17.13 -12.13
CA PRO A 696 -22.83 18.58 -11.95
C PRO A 696 -24.28 19.06 -12.00
N ARG A 697 -24.62 20.03 -11.15
CA ARG A 697 -25.94 20.67 -11.16
C ARG A 697 -26.14 21.53 -12.40
#